data_AF-A0A7J3HNI1-F1
#
_entry.id   AF-A0A7J3HNI1-F1
#
_cell.length_a   1.000
_cell.length_b   1.000
_cell.length_c   1.000
_cell.angle_alpha   90.00
_cell.angle_beta   90.00
_cell.angle_gamma   90.00
#
_symmetry.space_group_name_H-M   'P 1'
#
loop_
_entity.id
_entity.type
_entity.pdbx_description
1 polymer ?
#
loop_
_entity_poly.entity_id
_entity_poly.type
_entity_poly.pdbx_seq_one_letter_code
_entity_poly.pdbx_strand_id
1 'polypeptide(L)'
;IWPSYCIIKDGKKICGPSEWHACTIRVKTIKTTKTTTPLTPKPDLYISYAWYQALTVEDMGFYYKIKNVGNEPSNRSITQLIIDGIPVAYDEVPPLSPGEERNEVFLGVDWRCTGDSDLIEIVADYNNQISERDEYNNVYRRTMSCIYAVKGVDLILERIWHEPILVEEQTGGTFGRPRYRLINAVLFEIRNRGAGDSGSFDVKLYVDNTEVDSVRMNSLGPGETRTAYFPNFDFSTRCTEPDDVVRVYADPPKPYVGDEIAELDEYNNVITETWRCLDRPDLVVEDIWIIGSSNPSDRTRTRLDSGEEFEVWARIRNIGDTTAPQSIATLSVGLGPGRGVETYTVNIRALNPGAMVEVRFPISFTCDPTVWAYSLRVIVDSTEEITEKNEGNNLSAEFHVSCNIPYPDLVIEDLWLEGFTIKYRIKNQGSVEAGRSTTRLILPTPQGYIALDDQVSRLSPGRSSEESFNYIFDWSQYRDGAPIYYLTIFADFNNNVEEYRGEANNEREFQWRNPGFIKITGRILYQEADAPTGNDRNRGPLNLRDFKPFRFGKLYFRSITDSYKSQVIITDSNGYFSTFIPRVVGRQLRIRIGGEEVLDGNMNYAVRVGRDFDACNEYVGWDSINTITIPDTGDIELGELKVGANQNIDFEGYVQETYIDWICGWRRPLPGGSAYFNIAETILVGRMYADAHRDISESDSIGRVSVAYPDSGPFDFGAPAWENPFYDEIYLTGPREANGYRDLGFVDQIILHEYAHHLSEEISENDWALAIHHKCFCATGLDPGEFAWFEGFAEYFSHLLLYLHSDRSDPHYLSQESADFEWYETPLCDGNVPGLLQEGGVTAFLLDLVDDPRTFEWSVSEDFDRISGLDDMIFKIFDTEMDNVIDAPDIFEFMNGGDGLIARARREGYPSEDDIMLLYRHYQR
;
A
#
# COMPACT_ATOMS: atom_id res chain seq x y z
N ILE A 1 -66.85 -7.05 -70.75
CA ILE A 1 -65.56 -7.22 -70.05
C ILE A 1 -65.24 -5.87 -69.45
N TRP A 2 -65.12 -5.82 -68.12
CA TRP A 2 -65.08 -4.59 -67.32
C TRP A 2 -63.77 -3.79 -67.54
N PRO A 3 -63.74 -2.48 -67.21
CA PRO A 3 -63.02 -1.49 -67.99
C PRO A 3 -61.54 -1.36 -67.61
N SER A 4 -60.70 -2.19 -68.22
CA SER A 4 -59.27 -1.90 -68.39
C SER A 4 -58.60 -2.76 -69.46
N TYR A 5 -59.33 -3.22 -70.49
CA TYR A 5 -58.67 -3.98 -71.57
C TYR A 5 -58.24 -3.07 -72.72
N CYS A 6 -56.98 -3.24 -73.14
CA CYS A 6 -56.44 -2.71 -74.37
C CYS A 6 -56.09 -3.87 -75.29
N ILE A 7 -56.48 -3.80 -76.55
CA ILE A 7 -56.09 -4.80 -77.55
C ILE A 7 -55.11 -4.18 -78.55
N ILE A 8 -54.16 -4.99 -79.01
CA ILE A 8 -53.26 -4.60 -80.09
C ILE A 8 -53.89 -5.06 -81.40
N LYS A 9 -54.18 -4.11 -82.28
CA LYS A 9 -54.66 -4.39 -83.64
C LYS A 9 -53.73 -3.66 -84.61
N ASP A 10 -53.18 -4.39 -85.56
CA ASP A 10 -52.27 -3.85 -86.59
C ASP A 10 -51.09 -3.04 -86.00
N GLY A 11 -50.53 -3.52 -84.88
CA GLY A 11 -49.37 -2.90 -84.22
C GLY A 11 -49.67 -1.66 -83.37
N LYS A 12 -50.94 -1.26 -83.20
CA LYS A 12 -51.34 -0.15 -82.30
C LYS A 12 -52.28 -0.61 -81.18
N LYS A 13 -52.04 -0.06 -79.98
CA LYS A 13 -52.82 -0.32 -78.75
C LYS A 13 -54.07 0.57 -78.72
N ILE A 14 -55.24 -0.04 -78.65
CA ILE A 14 -56.54 0.65 -78.52
C ILE A 14 -57.20 0.18 -77.22
N CYS A 15 -57.55 1.13 -76.35
CA CYS A 15 -58.14 0.87 -75.03
C CYS A 15 -59.61 1.32 -75.00
N GLY A 16 -60.46 0.60 -74.26
CA GLY A 16 -61.89 0.95 -74.10
C GLY A 16 -62.14 2.01 -73.00
N PRO A 17 -63.24 2.80 -73.08
CA PRO A 17 -63.65 3.75 -72.03
C PRO A 17 -64.32 3.07 -70.82
N SER A 18 -64.48 3.81 -69.72
CA SER A 18 -64.82 3.38 -68.34
C SER A 18 -66.25 2.86 -68.09
N GLU A 19 -67.04 2.54 -69.12
CA GLU A 19 -68.43 2.08 -68.96
C GLU A 19 -68.75 0.81 -69.78
N TRP A 20 -69.72 0.01 -69.32
CA TRP A 20 -70.05 -1.31 -69.90
C TRP A 20 -70.57 -1.22 -71.35
N HIS A 21 -69.99 -2.02 -72.25
CA HIS A 21 -70.61 -2.38 -73.53
C HIS A 21 -70.62 -3.90 -73.74
N ALA A 22 -71.74 -4.43 -74.24
CA ALA A 22 -71.86 -5.82 -74.67
C ALA A 22 -71.33 -6.00 -76.10
N CYS A 23 -70.50 -7.01 -76.34
CA CYS A 23 -69.98 -7.36 -77.67
C CYS A 23 -69.92 -8.89 -77.85
N THR A 24 -70.10 -9.36 -79.09
CA THR A 24 -70.02 -10.78 -79.47
C THR A 24 -68.81 -11.01 -80.39
N ILE A 25 -67.95 -11.97 -80.08
CA ILE A 25 -66.82 -12.37 -80.92
C ILE A 25 -67.22 -13.59 -81.76
N ARG A 26 -67.00 -13.53 -83.09
CA ARG A 26 -67.11 -14.70 -84.00
C ARG A 26 -65.75 -14.98 -84.61
N VAL A 27 -65.26 -16.22 -84.48
CA VAL A 27 -64.00 -16.68 -85.08
C VAL A 27 -64.31 -17.48 -86.35
N LYS A 28 -63.62 -17.19 -87.45
CA LYS A 28 -63.70 -17.95 -88.71
C LYS A 28 -62.30 -18.44 -89.08
N THR A 29 -62.16 -19.74 -89.34
CA THR A 29 -60.88 -20.37 -89.67
C THR A 29 -60.48 -20.03 -91.10
N ILE A 30 -59.26 -19.52 -91.30
CA ILE A 30 -58.63 -19.40 -92.62
C ILE A 30 -57.59 -20.53 -92.72
N LYS A 31 -57.81 -21.47 -93.63
CA LYS A 31 -56.77 -22.39 -94.09
C LYS A 31 -55.96 -21.67 -95.17
N THR A 32 -54.67 -21.49 -94.94
CA THR A 32 -53.71 -21.08 -95.97
C THR A 32 -52.74 -22.24 -96.21
N THR A 33 -52.86 -22.83 -97.40
CA THR A 33 -52.00 -23.89 -97.94
C THR A 33 -50.63 -23.31 -98.29
N LYS A 34 -49.56 -23.95 -97.79
CA LYS A 34 -48.15 -23.61 -98.02
C LYS A 34 -47.66 -24.36 -99.27
N THR A 35 -47.27 -23.63 -100.31
CA THR A 35 -46.61 -24.15 -101.50
C THR A 35 -45.19 -24.60 -101.14
N THR A 36 -44.82 -25.81 -101.53
CA THR A 36 -43.53 -26.47 -101.22
C THR A 36 -42.44 -26.09 -102.22
N THR A 37 -41.35 -25.52 -101.70
CA THR A 37 -40.05 -25.35 -102.38
C THR A 37 -39.03 -26.30 -101.72
N PRO A 38 -38.09 -26.93 -102.46
CA PRO A 38 -37.18 -27.94 -101.92
C PRO A 38 -36.25 -27.37 -100.84
N LEU A 39 -36.15 -28.14 -99.75
CA LEU A 39 -35.40 -27.87 -98.53
C LEU A 39 -33.89 -27.76 -98.79
N THR A 40 -33.32 -26.56 -98.64
CA THR A 40 -31.86 -26.38 -98.53
C THR A 40 -31.36 -27.03 -97.23
N PRO A 41 -30.34 -27.91 -97.28
CA PRO A 41 -29.76 -28.52 -96.08
C PRO A 41 -29.06 -27.45 -95.22
N LYS A 42 -29.57 -27.24 -94.00
CA LYS A 42 -29.03 -26.36 -92.96
C LYS A 42 -29.35 -26.93 -91.56
N PRO A 43 -28.55 -26.64 -90.52
CA PRO A 43 -28.93 -26.85 -89.13
C PRO A 43 -30.11 -25.94 -88.73
N ASP A 44 -30.81 -26.28 -87.64
CA ASP A 44 -31.96 -25.52 -87.09
C ASP A 44 -32.00 -25.78 -85.57
N LEU A 45 -31.33 -24.95 -84.78
CA LEU A 45 -31.24 -25.02 -83.33
C LEU A 45 -32.53 -24.49 -82.69
N TYR A 46 -33.14 -25.34 -81.87
CA TYR A 46 -34.42 -25.07 -81.25
C TYR A 46 -34.33 -25.33 -79.76
N ILE A 47 -34.69 -24.33 -78.94
CA ILE A 47 -34.83 -24.51 -77.49
C ILE A 47 -36.26 -24.98 -77.21
N SER A 48 -36.39 -26.26 -76.91
CA SER A 48 -37.68 -26.91 -76.70
C SER A 48 -38.29 -26.63 -75.34
N TYR A 49 -37.45 -26.46 -74.32
CA TYR A 49 -37.88 -26.34 -72.94
C TYR A 49 -36.76 -25.77 -72.06
N ALA A 50 -37.13 -24.99 -71.05
CA ALA A 50 -36.22 -24.55 -70.00
C ALA A 50 -36.91 -24.58 -68.63
N TRP A 51 -36.14 -24.88 -67.60
CA TRP A 51 -36.57 -24.93 -66.20
C TRP A 51 -35.47 -24.44 -65.28
N TYR A 52 -35.82 -24.18 -64.03
CA TYR A 52 -34.91 -23.71 -63.00
C TYR A 52 -35.14 -24.49 -61.71
N GLN A 53 -34.12 -24.58 -60.87
CA GLN A 53 -34.19 -25.25 -59.57
C GLN A 53 -33.22 -24.58 -58.58
N ALA A 54 -33.68 -24.33 -57.36
CA ALA A 54 -32.81 -23.87 -56.27
C ALA A 54 -31.79 -24.96 -55.91
N LEU A 55 -30.51 -24.59 -55.87
CA LEU A 55 -29.41 -25.47 -55.48
C LEU A 55 -29.06 -25.27 -54.00
N THR A 56 -29.16 -24.04 -53.50
CA THR A 56 -29.07 -23.64 -52.08
C THR A 56 -30.06 -22.50 -51.79
N VAL A 57 -30.08 -21.95 -50.57
CA VAL A 57 -30.84 -20.72 -50.24
C VAL A 57 -30.33 -19.49 -50.99
N GLU A 58 -29.10 -19.54 -51.51
CA GLU A 58 -28.44 -18.40 -52.17
C GLU A 58 -28.18 -18.63 -53.68
N ASP A 59 -28.17 -19.89 -54.17
CA ASP A 59 -27.86 -20.23 -55.57
C ASP A 59 -29.03 -20.90 -56.33
N MET A 60 -29.26 -20.47 -57.58
CA MET A 60 -30.22 -21.09 -58.50
C MET A 60 -29.58 -21.58 -59.81
N GLY A 61 -29.92 -22.81 -60.22
CA GLY A 61 -29.50 -23.38 -61.50
C GLY A 61 -30.55 -23.21 -62.59
N PHE A 62 -30.15 -22.69 -63.76
CA PHE A 62 -31.00 -22.57 -64.94
C PHE A 62 -30.63 -23.61 -65.99
N TYR A 63 -31.60 -24.43 -66.39
CA TYR A 63 -31.42 -25.55 -67.30
C TYR A 63 -32.25 -25.36 -68.57
N TYR A 64 -31.72 -25.82 -69.70
CA TYR A 64 -32.43 -25.75 -70.97
C TYR A 64 -32.14 -26.98 -71.84
N LYS A 65 -33.09 -27.29 -72.73
CA LYS A 65 -32.95 -28.37 -73.71
C LYS A 65 -32.90 -27.80 -75.12
N ILE A 66 -31.73 -27.91 -75.74
CA ILE A 66 -31.46 -27.50 -77.12
C ILE A 66 -31.48 -28.71 -78.06
N LYS A 67 -32.01 -28.52 -79.27
CA LYS A 67 -32.13 -29.56 -80.29
C LYS A 67 -31.84 -29.02 -81.68
N ASN A 68 -31.09 -29.74 -82.50
CA ASN A 68 -30.98 -29.44 -83.92
C ASN A 68 -32.11 -30.14 -84.70
N VAL A 69 -33.18 -29.42 -85.05
CA VAL A 69 -34.31 -29.90 -85.86
C VAL A 69 -34.08 -29.75 -87.38
N GLY A 70 -32.88 -29.32 -87.76
CA GLY A 70 -32.44 -29.18 -89.14
C GLY A 70 -31.94 -30.50 -89.72
N ASN A 71 -31.52 -30.44 -90.99
CA ASN A 71 -31.08 -31.63 -91.72
C ASN A 71 -29.55 -31.70 -91.90
N GLU A 72 -28.80 -30.76 -91.34
CA GLU A 72 -27.32 -30.74 -91.32
C GLU A 72 -26.81 -30.54 -89.88
N PRO A 73 -25.59 -31.03 -89.53
CA PRO A 73 -25.00 -30.78 -88.22
C PRO A 73 -24.80 -29.29 -87.94
N SER A 74 -25.02 -28.84 -86.71
CA SER A 74 -24.64 -27.50 -86.28
C SER A 74 -23.15 -27.45 -85.94
N ASN A 75 -22.50 -26.30 -86.10
CA ASN A 75 -21.21 -26.05 -85.46
C ASN A 75 -21.41 -25.79 -83.96
N ARG A 76 -20.30 -25.59 -83.23
CA ARG A 76 -20.35 -25.07 -81.85
C ARG A 76 -21.04 -23.70 -81.85
N SER A 77 -21.94 -23.46 -80.92
CA SER A 77 -22.63 -22.19 -80.71
C SER A 77 -22.54 -21.75 -79.25
N ILE A 78 -22.84 -20.49 -78.98
CA ILE A 78 -22.98 -19.98 -77.61
C ILE A 78 -24.46 -19.70 -77.35
N THR A 79 -24.99 -20.25 -76.26
CA THR A 79 -26.32 -19.92 -75.75
C THR A 79 -26.20 -18.86 -74.65
N GLN A 80 -27.07 -17.87 -74.66
CA GLN A 80 -27.09 -16.78 -73.68
C GLN A 80 -28.36 -16.83 -72.82
N LEU A 81 -28.21 -16.67 -71.50
CA LEU A 81 -29.29 -16.45 -70.54
C LEU A 81 -29.44 -14.95 -70.28
N ILE A 82 -30.66 -14.44 -70.39
CA ILE A 82 -31.03 -13.04 -70.18
C ILE A 82 -32.17 -13.01 -69.16
N ILE A 83 -32.04 -12.17 -68.12
CA ILE A 83 -33.07 -11.95 -67.10
C ILE A 83 -33.45 -10.46 -67.13
N ASP A 84 -34.73 -10.18 -67.34
CA ASP A 84 -35.29 -8.82 -67.49
C ASP A 84 -34.54 -7.95 -68.51
N GLY A 85 -34.14 -8.58 -69.61
CA GLY A 85 -33.39 -7.93 -70.68
C GLY A 85 -31.89 -7.77 -70.42
N ILE A 86 -31.37 -8.19 -69.26
CA ILE A 86 -29.95 -8.15 -68.90
C ILE A 86 -29.31 -9.53 -69.12
N PRO A 87 -28.26 -9.65 -69.96
CA PRO A 87 -27.52 -10.91 -70.08
C PRO A 87 -26.80 -11.28 -68.78
N VAL A 88 -27.04 -12.49 -68.28
CA VAL A 88 -26.55 -12.95 -66.97
C VAL A 88 -25.50 -14.06 -67.09
N ALA A 89 -25.68 -14.97 -68.05
CA ALA A 89 -24.76 -16.09 -68.23
C ALA A 89 -24.66 -16.54 -69.69
N TYR A 90 -23.57 -17.23 -70.00
CA TYR A 90 -23.31 -17.83 -71.30
C TYR A 90 -22.94 -19.30 -71.12
N ASP A 91 -23.30 -20.10 -72.12
CA ASP A 91 -22.96 -21.52 -72.17
C ASP A 91 -22.49 -21.89 -73.58
N GLU A 92 -21.37 -22.62 -73.66
CA GLU A 92 -20.80 -23.07 -74.94
C GLU A 92 -21.36 -24.44 -75.31
N VAL A 93 -22.22 -24.49 -76.32
CA VAL A 93 -22.84 -25.73 -76.80
C VAL A 93 -22.01 -26.35 -77.93
N PRO A 94 -21.49 -27.58 -77.76
CA PRO A 94 -20.79 -28.30 -78.84
C PRO A 94 -21.69 -28.59 -80.06
N PRO A 95 -21.12 -28.93 -81.23
CA PRO A 95 -21.86 -29.34 -82.43
C PRO A 95 -22.96 -30.38 -82.14
N LEU A 96 -24.14 -30.20 -82.74
CA LEU A 96 -25.28 -31.10 -82.64
C LEU A 96 -25.62 -31.69 -84.02
N SER A 97 -25.67 -33.01 -84.11
CA SER A 97 -26.09 -33.72 -85.33
C SER A 97 -27.58 -33.48 -85.64
N PRO A 98 -28.04 -33.68 -86.89
CA PRO A 98 -29.46 -33.61 -87.22
C PRO A 98 -30.31 -34.50 -86.31
N GLY A 99 -31.29 -33.91 -85.64
CA GLY A 99 -32.20 -34.56 -84.69
C GLY A 99 -31.65 -34.75 -83.27
N GLU A 100 -30.37 -34.45 -83.01
CA GLU A 100 -29.74 -34.56 -81.69
C GLU A 100 -30.31 -33.49 -80.73
N GLU A 101 -30.61 -33.90 -79.49
CA GLU A 101 -31.02 -33.03 -78.41
C GLU A 101 -30.11 -33.19 -77.19
N ARG A 102 -29.93 -32.10 -76.44
CA ARG A 102 -29.06 -32.05 -75.27
C ARG A 102 -29.65 -31.16 -74.18
N ASN A 103 -29.49 -31.58 -72.93
CA ASN A 103 -29.76 -30.74 -71.77
C ASN A 103 -28.46 -30.05 -71.37
N GLU A 104 -28.53 -28.74 -71.20
CA GLU A 104 -27.41 -27.89 -70.81
C GLU A 104 -27.83 -27.03 -69.60
N VAL A 105 -26.85 -26.42 -68.93
CA VAL A 105 -27.06 -25.70 -67.66
C VAL A 105 -26.14 -24.49 -67.55
N PHE A 106 -26.69 -23.38 -67.03
CA PHE A 106 -25.91 -22.24 -66.56
C PHE A 106 -25.60 -22.44 -65.07
N LEU A 107 -24.32 -22.61 -64.73
CA LEU A 107 -23.85 -22.79 -63.35
C LEU A 107 -23.30 -21.49 -62.77
N GLY A 108 -23.49 -21.27 -61.46
CA GLY A 108 -22.93 -20.12 -60.74
C GLY A 108 -23.62 -18.78 -61.04
N VAL A 109 -24.93 -18.80 -61.32
CA VAL A 109 -25.71 -17.59 -61.59
C VAL A 109 -26.13 -16.96 -60.27
N ASP A 110 -25.50 -15.84 -59.89
CA ASP A 110 -25.95 -15.00 -58.77
C ASP A 110 -27.17 -14.20 -59.21
N TRP A 111 -28.35 -14.73 -58.90
CA TRP A 111 -29.62 -14.12 -59.25
C TRP A 111 -30.51 -13.99 -58.02
N ARG A 112 -31.10 -12.81 -57.84
CA ARG A 112 -32.12 -12.50 -56.85
C ARG A 112 -33.35 -11.94 -57.57
N CYS A 113 -34.53 -12.41 -57.19
CA CYS A 113 -35.77 -11.98 -57.83
C CYS A 113 -36.00 -10.49 -57.63
N THR A 114 -36.36 -9.76 -58.69
CA THR A 114 -36.60 -8.31 -58.63
C THR A 114 -38.09 -7.98 -58.76
N GLY A 115 -38.73 -7.63 -57.63
CA GLY A 115 -40.16 -7.32 -57.59
C GLY A 115 -41.04 -8.57 -57.54
N ASP A 116 -42.17 -8.57 -58.24
CA ASP A 116 -43.16 -9.65 -58.17
C ASP A 116 -42.87 -10.82 -59.14
N SER A 117 -42.07 -10.57 -60.18
CA SER A 117 -41.67 -11.55 -61.20
C SER A 117 -40.54 -11.05 -62.10
N ASP A 118 -39.69 -11.96 -62.57
CA ASP A 118 -38.64 -11.68 -63.55
C ASP A 118 -38.90 -12.41 -64.89
N LEU A 119 -38.53 -11.82 -66.03
CA LEU A 119 -38.60 -12.43 -67.37
C LEU A 119 -37.31 -13.15 -67.72
N ILE A 120 -37.39 -14.47 -67.93
CA ILE A 120 -36.26 -15.31 -68.35
C ILE A 120 -36.29 -15.53 -69.86
N GLU A 121 -35.21 -15.20 -70.55
CA GLU A 121 -35.00 -15.51 -71.97
C GLU A 121 -33.72 -16.32 -72.17
N ILE A 122 -33.78 -17.36 -73.00
CA ILE A 122 -32.62 -18.17 -73.38
C ILE A 122 -32.54 -18.17 -74.91
N VAL A 123 -31.40 -17.77 -75.44
CA VAL A 123 -31.16 -17.59 -76.88
C VAL A 123 -30.04 -18.53 -77.30
N ALA A 124 -30.35 -19.54 -78.10
CA ALA A 124 -29.35 -20.37 -78.76
C ALA A 124 -28.74 -19.62 -79.94
N ASP A 125 -27.46 -19.88 -80.24
CA ASP A 125 -26.67 -19.14 -81.23
C ASP A 125 -26.83 -17.62 -81.09
N TYR A 126 -26.60 -17.09 -79.88
CA TYR A 126 -26.96 -15.70 -79.54
C TYR A 126 -26.35 -14.64 -80.46
N ASN A 127 -25.22 -14.95 -81.08
CA ASN A 127 -24.48 -14.08 -81.99
C ASN A 127 -24.80 -14.34 -83.47
N ASN A 128 -25.79 -15.20 -83.75
CA ASN A 128 -26.30 -15.56 -85.07
C ASN A 128 -25.18 -15.99 -86.04
N GLN A 129 -24.21 -16.77 -85.54
CA GLN A 129 -23.03 -17.22 -86.28
C GLN A 129 -23.27 -18.47 -87.12
N ILE A 130 -24.28 -19.27 -86.77
CA ILE A 130 -24.72 -20.42 -87.55
C ILE A 130 -25.87 -19.96 -88.42
N SER A 131 -25.77 -20.15 -89.74
CA SER A 131 -26.93 -19.86 -90.58
C SER A 131 -27.91 -21.02 -90.51
N GLU A 132 -29.02 -20.77 -89.85
CA GLU A 132 -30.04 -21.76 -89.55
C GLU A 132 -31.10 -21.83 -90.64
N ARG A 133 -31.94 -22.86 -90.55
CA ARG A 133 -33.11 -22.99 -91.41
C ARG A 133 -34.22 -22.01 -91.00
N ASP A 134 -34.40 -21.80 -89.70
CA ASP A 134 -35.37 -20.86 -89.13
C ASP A 134 -34.72 -20.09 -87.97
N GLU A 135 -34.12 -18.95 -88.29
CA GLU A 135 -33.40 -18.05 -87.36
C GLU A 135 -34.29 -17.46 -86.23
N TYR A 136 -35.58 -17.79 -86.19
CA TYR A 136 -36.54 -17.21 -85.24
C TYR A 136 -37.08 -18.21 -84.21
N ASN A 137 -36.67 -19.48 -84.27
CA ASN A 137 -37.17 -20.52 -83.36
C ASN A 137 -36.15 -20.90 -82.26
N ASN A 138 -34.97 -20.28 -82.24
CA ASN A 138 -33.88 -20.55 -81.32
C ASN A 138 -33.95 -19.76 -80.00
N VAL A 139 -35.07 -19.04 -79.74
CA VAL A 139 -35.32 -18.25 -78.52
C VAL A 139 -36.45 -18.83 -77.67
N TYR A 140 -36.19 -19.07 -76.39
CA TYR A 140 -37.19 -19.43 -75.38
C TYR A 140 -37.42 -18.30 -74.38
N ARG A 141 -38.68 -18.01 -74.03
CA ARG A 141 -39.06 -16.95 -73.08
C ARG A 141 -40.08 -17.43 -72.06
N ARG A 142 -39.90 -17.07 -70.79
CA ARG A 142 -40.87 -17.36 -69.72
C ARG A 142 -40.76 -16.37 -68.56
N THR A 143 -41.90 -15.85 -68.10
CA THR A 143 -41.97 -15.06 -66.85
C THR A 143 -42.02 -15.98 -65.64
N MET A 144 -41.25 -15.66 -64.62
CA MET A 144 -41.14 -16.40 -63.37
C MET A 144 -41.62 -15.52 -62.23
N SER A 145 -42.68 -15.94 -61.52
CA SER A 145 -43.19 -15.19 -60.37
C SER A 145 -42.36 -15.47 -59.11
N CYS A 146 -42.00 -14.40 -58.39
CA CYS A 146 -41.18 -14.44 -57.17
C CYS A 146 -41.92 -15.06 -55.97
N ILE A 147 -43.22 -15.34 -56.08
CA ILE A 147 -44.08 -15.81 -54.97
C ILE A 147 -43.85 -17.29 -54.59
N TYR A 148 -43.10 -18.06 -55.39
CA TYR A 148 -42.88 -19.50 -55.16
C TYR A 148 -41.54 -19.87 -54.48
N ALA A 149 -40.79 -18.89 -53.98
CA ALA A 149 -39.67 -19.07 -53.06
C ALA A 149 -39.69 -17.86 -52.12
N VAL A 150 -40.28 -17.86 -50.93
CA VAL A 150 -39.90 -18.57 -49.68
C VAL A 150 -41.12 -18.56 -48.73
N LYS A 151 -41.34 -19.60 -47.90
CA LYS A 151 -42.28 -19.52 -46.76
C LYS A 151 -41.67 -18.64 -45.66
N GLY A 152 -41.85 -17.32 -45.70
CA GLY A 152 -41.42 -16.38 -44.65
C GLY A 152 -42.57 -15.85 -43.78
N VAL A 153 -42.24 -15.40 -42.56
CA VAL A 153 -43.14 -14.71 -41.60
C VAL A 153 -43.07 -13.20 -41.86
N ASP A 154 -44.15 -12.44 -41.63
CA ASP A 154 -44.15 -10.96 -41.74
C ASP A 154 -45.13 -10.36 -40.73
N LEU A 155 -44.64 -9.95 -39.56
CA LEU A 155 -45.40 -9.38 -38.44
C LEU A 155 -45.50 -7.86 -38.58
N ILE A 156 -46.70 -7.36 -38.81
CA ILE A 156 -46.96 -5.92 -38.87
C ILE A 156 -47.81 -5.47 -37.68
N LEU A 157 -47.42 -4.35 -37.05
CA LEU A 157 -48.31 -3.62 -36.16
C LEU A 157 -49.27 -2.76 -36.99
N GLU A 158 -50.57 -2.95 -36.83
CA GLU A 158 -51.60 -2.24 -37.61
C GLU A 158 -52.02 -0.92 -36.94
N ARG A 159 -52.04 -0.86 -35.59
CA ARG A 159 -52.31 0.37 -34.81
C ARG A 159 -51.98 0.20 -33.32
N ILE A 160 -51.82 1.33 -32.64
CA ILE A 160 -51.75 1.44 -31.17
C ILE A 160 -52.76 2.49 -30.67
N TRP A 161 -53.28 2.33 -29.46
CA TRP A 161 -54.15 3.31 -28.78
C TRP A 161 -54.13 3.11 -27.27
N HIS A 162 -54.73 4.02 -26.49
CA HIS A 162 -54.93 3.83 -25.05
C HIS A 162 -56.39 4.04 -24.65
N GLU A 163 -56.88 3.23 -23.72
CA GLU A 163 -58.21 3.41 -23.13
C GLU A 163 -58.33 2.78 -21.74
N PRO A 164 -59.30 3.22 -20.91
CA PRO A 164 -59.55 2.61 -19.61
C PRO A 164 -60.05 1.16 -19.71
N ILE A 165 -59.34 0.21 -19.11
CA ILE A 165 -59.74 -1.20 -19.02
C ILE A 165 -59.61 -1.74 -17.59
N LEU A 166 -60.37 -2.78 -17.26
CA LEU A 166 -60.27 -3.50 -15.99
C LEU A 166 -59.26 -4.64 -16.12
N VAL A 167 -58.21 -4.61 -15.30
CA VAL A 167 -57.16 -5.64 -15.26
C VAL A 167 -57.21 -6.38 -13.93
N GLU A 168 -57.05 -7.69 -13.96
CA GLU A 168 -57.06 -8.56 -12.77
C GLU A 168 -55.73 -8.46 -12.01
N GLU A 169 -55.81 -8.22 -10.71
CA GLU A 169 -54.65 -8.08 -9.82
C GLU A 169 -54.27 -9.46 -9.24
N GLN A 170 -53.05 -9.93 -9.52
CA GLN A 170 -52.53 -11.20 -9.01
C GLN A 170 -52.26 -11.09 -7.49
N THR A 171 -53.25 -11.33 -6.64
CA THR A 171 -53.02 -11.49 -5.21
C THR A 171 -52.48 -12.90 -4.94
N GLY A 172 -51.22 -13.01 -4.52
CA GLY A 172 -50.55 -14.26 -4.16
C GLY A 172 -51.12 -14.95 -2.92
N GLY A 173 -52.35 -15.48 -3.00
CA GLY A 173 -52.99 -16.22 -1.92
C GLY A 173 -54.18 -17.07 -2.39
N THR A 174 -54.19 -18.33 -1.97
CA THR A 174 -54.98 -19.45 -2.54
C THR A 174 -56.51 -19.34 -2.45
N PHE A 175 -57.12 -18.27 -1.94
CA PHE A 175 -58.61 -18.13 -1.85
C PHE A 175 -59.12 -16.67 -1.89
N GLY A 176 -58.47 -15.78 -2.65
CA GLY A 176 -58.96 -14.40 -2.84
C GLY A 176 -60.02 -14.29 -3.95
N ARG A 177 -61.04 -13.43 -3.77
CA ARG A 177 -61.88 -12.97 -4.89
C ARG A 177 -60.99 -12.14 -5.84
N PRO A 178 -61.13 -12.26 -7.17
CA PRO A 178 -60.34 -11.46 -8.10
C PRO A 178 -60.57 -9.97 -7.82
N ARG A 179 -59.47 -9.24 -7.57
CA ARG A 179 -59.48 -7.78 -7.49
C ARG A 179 -59.21 -7.25 -8.89
N TYR A 180 -59.99 -6.27 -9.31
CA TYR A 180 -59.82 -5.62 -10.60
C TYR A 180 -59.34 -4.18 -10.36
N ARG A 181 -58.30 -3.77 -11.06
CA ARG A 181 -57.83 -2.39 -11.12
C ARG A 181 -58.23 -1.80 -12.47
N LEU A 182 -58.82 -0.61 -12.45
CA LEU A 182 -59.01 0.17 -13.67
C LEU A 182 -57.68 0.85 -14.02
N ILE A 183 -57.15 0.63 -15.21
CA ILE A 183 -55.95 1.31 -15.73
C ILE A 183 -56.25 1.90 -17.11
N ASN A 184 -55.58 3.00 -17.49
CA ASN A 184 -55.57 3.45 -18.87
C ASN A 184 -54.47 2.67 -19.62
N ALA A 185 -54.81 1.48 -20.11
CA ALA A 185 -53.84 0.58 -20.73
C ALA A 185 -53.48 1.03 -22.14
N VAL A 186 -52.28 0.65 -22.58
CA VAL A 186 -51.87 0.74 -23.98
C VAL A 186 -52.22 -0.56 -24.69
N LEU A 187 -52.92 -0.44 -25.82
CA LEU A 187 -53.40 -1.53 -26.65
C LEU A 187 -52.74 -1.48 -28.02
N PHE A 188 -52.61 -2.65 -28.64
CA PHE A 188 -52.06 -2.79 -29.99
C PHE A 188 -52.76 -3.90 -30.78
N GLU A 189 -52.71 -3.76 -32.10
CA GLU A 189 -53.22 -4.76 -33.06
C GLU A 189 -52.05 -5.20 -33.95
N ILE A 190 -51.80 -6.50 -34.00
CA ILE A 190 -50.68 -7.09 -34.75
C ILE A 190 -51.18 -8.16 -35.70
N ARG A 191 -50.57 -8.28 -36.88
CA ARG A 191 -50.95 -9.25 -37.91
C ARG A 191 -49.75 -9.92 -38.54
N ASN A 192 -49.83 -11.24 -38.79
CA ASN A 192 -48.88 -11.94 -39.65
C ASN A 192 -49.37 -11.90 -41.12
N ARG A 193 -48.71 -11.13 -41.98
CA ARG A 193 -48.96 -11.05 -43.43
C ARG A 193 -48.20 -12.10 -44.24
N GLY A 194 -47.25 -12.78 -43.61
CA GLY A 194 -46.42 -13.81 -44.23
C GLY A 194 -47.15 -15.13 -44.43
N ALA A 195 -46.51 -16.05 -45.14
CA ALA A 195 -47.01 -17.41 -45.38
C ALA A 195 -46.45 -18.44 -44.37
N GLY A 196 -45.51 -18.03 -43.51
CA GLY A 196 -44.96 -18.79 -42.39
C GLY A 196 -45.74 -18.57 -41.09
N ASP A 197 -45.62 -19.50 -40.14
CA ASP A 197 -46.11 -19.34 -38.76
C ASP A 197 -45.04 -18.61 -37.94
N SER A 198 -45.42 -17.60 -37.16
CA SER A 198 -44.45 -16.75 -36.46
C SER A 198 -43.71 -17.44 -35.32
N GLY A 199 -44.27 -18.50 -34.72
CA GLY A 199 -43.83 -18.91 -33.40
C GLY A 199 -44.17 -17.86 -32.32
N SER A 200 -43.79 -18.12 -31.08
CA SER A 200 -43.99 -17.15 -29.99
C SER A 200 -42.93 -16.05 -30.02
N PHE A 201 -43.30 -14.80 -29.73
CA PHE A 201 -42.43 -13.62 -29.72
C PHE A 201 -42.87 -12.61 -28.67
N ASP A 202 -42.01 -11.64 -28.35
CA ASP A 202 -42.34 -10.56 -27.41
C ASP A 202 -42.80 -9.31 -28.16
N VAL A 203 -43.77 -8.61 -27.58
CA VAL A 203 -44.11 -7.24 -27.95
C VAL A 203 -43.77 -6.35 -26.77
N LYS A 204 -42.98 -5.31 -27.03
CA LYS A 204 -42.46 -4.41 -25.99
C LYS A 204 -43.01 -3.00 -26.15
N LEU A 205 -43.31 -2.37 -25.01
CA LEU A 205 -43.75 -0.98 -24.91
C LEU A 205 -42.59 -0.12 -24.41
N TYR A 206 -42.27 0.92 -25.17
CA TYR A 206 -41.33 1.96 -24.80
C TYR A 206 -42.06 3.30 -24.66
N VAL A 207 -41.76 4.04 -23.59
CA VAL A 207 -42.16 5.43 -23.38
C VAL A 207 -40.90 6.25 -23.20
N ASP A 208 -40.70 7.27 -24.05
CA ASP A 208 -39.49 8.10 -24.09
C ASP A 208 -38.19 7.28 -24.15
N ASN A 209 -38.21 6.25 -25.00
CA ASN A 209 -37.14 5.28 -25.21
C ASN A 209 -36.82 4.38 -24.00
N THR A 210 -37.64 4.38 -22.96
CA THR A 210 -37.53 3.48 -21.80
C THR A 210 -38.54 2.33 -21.94
N GLU A 211 -38.09 1.08 -21.85
CA GLU A 211 -38.97 -0.09 -21.81
C GLU A 211 -39.79 -0.06 -20.52
N VAL A 212 -41.13 0.03 -20.62
CA VAL A 212 -42.03 0.17 -19.46
C VAL A 212 -42.93 -1.04 -19.24
N ASP A 213 -43.18 -1.85 -20.27
CA ASP A 213 -43.93 -3.12 -20.16
C ASP A 213 -43.64 -4.04 -21.36
N SER A 214 -43.98 -5.33 -21.22
CA SER A 214 -43.84 -6.31 -22.29
C SER A 214 -44.91 -7.40 -22.20
N VAL A 215 -45.29 -7.97 -23.36
CA VAL A 215 -46.27 -9.05 -23.45
C VAL A 215 -45.72 -10.16 -24.35
N ARG A 216 -45.72 -11.40 -23.85
CA ARG A 216 -45.40 -12.58 -24.66
C ARG A 216 -46.61 -12.96 -25.51
N MET A 217 -46.41 -13.01 -26.82
CA MET A 217 -47.40 -13.45 -27.80
C MET A 217 -47.17 -14.91 -28.18
N ASN A 218 -48.24 -15.70 -28.23
CA ASN A 218 -48.24 -17.02 -28.85
C ASN A 218 -48.08 -16.91 -30.38
N SER A 219 -47.82 -18.04 -31.07
CA SER A 219 -47.86 -18.10 -32.55
C SER A 219 -49.02 -17.34 -33.18
N LEU A 220 -48.73 -16.66 -34.28
CA LEU A 220 -49.71 -16.14 -35.24
C LEU A 220 -49.54 -16.89 -36.57
N GLY A 221 -50.60 -17.58 -36.98
CA GLY A 221 -50.63 -18.25 -38.28
C GLY A 221 -50.70 -17.25 -39.45
N PRO A 222 -50.51 -17.74 -40.70
CA PRO A 222 -50.61 -16.89 -41.89
C PRO A 222 -51.94 -16.13 -41.97
N GLY A 223 -51.86 -14.80 -42.06
CA GLY A 223 -53.02 -13.91 -42.14
C GLY A 223 -53.72 -13.62 -40.80
N GLU A 224 -53.27 -14.21 -39.69
CA GLU A 224 -53.88 -14.02 -38.37
C GLU A 224 -53.59 -12.62 -37.81
N THR A 225 -54.64 -11.97 -37.29
CA THR A 225 -54.56 -10.69 -36.56
C THR A 225 -54.94 -10.92 -35.10
N ARG A 226 -54.20 -10.32 -34.17
CA ARG A 226 -54.50 -10.36 -32.73
C ARG A 226 -54.44 -8.99 -32.10
N THR A 227 -55.38 -8.71 -31.22
CA THR A 227 -55.40 -7.52 -30.35
C THR A 227 -54.91 -7.91 -28.96
N ALA A 228 -54.04 -7.10 -28.36
CA ALA A 228 -53.53 -7.30 -27.00
C ALA A 228 -53.28 -5.94 -26.33
N TYR A 229 -52.94 -5.97 -25.04
CA TYR A 229 -52.69 -4.79 -24.21
C TYR A 229 -51.57 -5.04 -23.20
N PHE A 230 -50.95 -3.97 -22.70
CA PHE A 230 -49.90 -3.98 -21.69
C PHE A 230 -50.49 -3.86 -20.26
N PRO A 231 -50.47 -4.94 -19.45
CA PRO A 231 -51.22 -5.00 -18.19
C PRO A 231 -50.55 -4.28 -17.00
N ASN A 232 -49.23 -4.02 -17.06
CA ASN A 232 -48.47 -3.45 -15.94
C ASN A 232 -48.21 -1.95 -16.11
N PHE A 233 -48.65 -1.36 -17.23
CA PHE A 233 -48.46 0.05 -17.52
C PHE A 233 -49.79 0.80 -17.60
N ASP A 234 -49.92 1.81 -16.74
CA ASP A 234 -51.05 2.74 -16.71
C ASP A 234 -50.58 4.08 -17.27
N PHE A 235 -50.94 4.36 -18.52
CA PHE A 235 -50.50 5.57 -19.23
C PHE A 235 -50.96 6.83 -18.51
N SER A 236 -52.05 6.77 -17.75
CA SER A 236 -52.59 7.95 -17.08
C SER A 236 -51.74 8.44 -15.90
N THR A 237 -51.02 7.55 -15.20
CA THR A 237 -50.20 7.88 -14.02
C THR A 237 -48.71 7.95 -14.32
N ARG A 238 -48.28 7.47 -15.49
CA ARG A 238 -46.87 7.40 -15.88
C ARG A 238 -46.50 8.29 -17.06
N CYS A 239 -47.43 9.12 -17.53
CA CYS A 239 -47.16 10.03 -18.63
C CYS A 239 -46.22 11.15 -18.18
N THR A 240 -45.13 11.39 -18.92
CA THR A 240 -44.17 12.46 -18.64
C THR A 240 -44.36 13.67 -19.57
N GLU A 241 -44.27 14.85 -18.98
CA GLU A 241 -44.86 16.06 -19.51
C GLU A 241 -44.08 16.71 -20.68
N PRO A 242 -44.74 17.43 -21.62
CA PRO A 242 -46.19 17.52 -21.87
C PRO A 242 -46.73 16.42 -22.79
N ASP A 243 -45.84 15.78 -23.55
CA ASP A 243 -46.16 14.71 -24.48
C ASP A 243 -45.10 13.61 -24.33
N ASP A 244 -45.54 12.36 -24.35
CA ASP A 244 -44.67 11.19 -24.36
C ASP A 244 -44.56 10.59 -25.77
N VAL A 245 -43.37 10.11 -26.13
CA VAL A 245 -43.18 9.28 -27.32
C VAL A 245 -43.43 7.83 -26.96
N VAL A 246 -44.55 7.28 -27.44
CA VAL A 246 -44.97 5.90 -27.20
C VAL A 246 -44.61 5.04 -28.40
N ARG A 247 -43.79 4.00 -28.17
CA ARG A 247 -43.35 3.06 -29.20
C ARG A 247 -43.68 1.62 -28.80
N VAL A 248 -44.39 0.92 -29.67
CA VAL A 248 -44.63 -0.52 -29.56
C VAL A 248 -43.81 -1.23 -30.62
N TYR A 249 -43.05 -2.24 -30.20
CA TYR A 249 -42.13 -2.98 -31.06
C TYR A 249 -42.40 -4.48 -30.89
N ALA A 250 -42.87 -5.14 -31.95
CA ALA A 250 -42.99 -6.59 -32.02
C ALA A 250 -41.65 -7.20 -32.46
N ASP A 251 -41.24 -8.27 -31.80
CA ASP A 251 -39.94 -8.93 -32.00
C ASP A 251 -38.72 -7.99 -32.08
N PRO A 252 -38.49 -7.14 -31.05
CA PRO A 252 -37.37 -6.21 -31.09
C PRO A 252 -36.01 -6.94 -31.06
N PRO A 253 -35.00 -6.47 -31.84
CA PRO A 253 -33.68 -7.10 -31.94
C PRO A 253 -33.03 -7.24 -30.57
N LYS A 254 -32.54 -8.44 -30.26
CA LYS A 254 -31.78 -8.66 -29.02
C LYS A 254 -30.37 -8.11 -29.16
N PRO A 255 -29.84 -7.43 -28.14
CA PRO A 255 -28.44 -7.02 -28.13
C PRO A 255 -27.55 -8.24 -28.38
N TYR A 256 -26.73 -8.20 -29.43
CA TYR A 256 -25.73 -9.22 -29.79
C TYR A 256 -26.24 -10.54 -30.41
N VAL A 257 -27.54 -10.70 -30.71
CA VAL A 257 -28.08 -11.97 -31.25
C VAL A 257 -28.89 -11.80 -32.55
N GLY A 258 -29.28 -10.57 -32.93
CA GLY A 258 -30.19 -10.33 -34.05
C GLY A 258 -31.67 -10.52 -33.64
N ASP A 259 -32.58 -10.47 -34.62
CA ASP A 259 -34.03 -10.65 -34.44
C ASP A 259 -34.37 -12.10 -34.03
N GLU A 260 -35.41 -12.33 -33.20
CA GLU A 260 -35.78 -13.67 -32.73
C GLU A 260 -36.45 -14.48 -33.86
N ILE A 261 -37.17 -13.79 -34.75
CA ILE A 261 -37.85 -14.29 -35.93
C ILE A 261 -37.34 -13.51 -37.15
N ALA A 262 -36.81 -14.21 -38.15
CA ALA A 262 -36.47 -13.58 -39.42
C ALA A 262 -37.75 -13.29 -40.23
N GLU A 263 -38.00 -12.02 -40.50
CA GLU A 263 -39.21 -11.51 -41.15
C GLU A 263 -38.96 -11.18 -42.62
N LEU A 264 -40.04 -11.08 -43.40
CA LEU A 264 -39.95 -10.61 -44.78
C LEU A 264 -39.71 -9.08 -44.85
N ASP A 265 -40.12 -8.34 -43.83
CA ASP A 265 -39.92 -6.89 -43.68
C ASP A 265 -39.74 -6.49 -42.21
N GLU A 266 -38.47 -6.43 -41.79
CA GLU A 266 -38.04 -6.10 -40.42
C GLU A 266 -38.36 -4.65 -39.98
N TYR A 267 -39.01 -3.84 -40.82
CA TYR A 267 -39.28 -2.43 -40.51
C TYR A 267 -40.75 -2.11 -40.25
N ASN A 268 -41.66 -3.08 -40.41
CA ASN A 268 -43.10 -2.87 -40.28
C ASN A 268 -43.68 -3.41 -38.95
N ASN A 269 -42.85 -4.04 -38.12
CA ASN A 269 -43.15 -4.57 -36.79
C ASN A 269 -43.03 -3.51 -35.66
N VAL A 270 -42.90 -2.22 -36.00
CA VAL A 270 -42.80 -1.11 -35.03
C VAL A 270 -43.77 0.04 -35.35
N ILE A 271 -44.50 0.52 -34.35
CA ILE A 271 -45.27 1.78 -34.41
C ILE A 271 -44.74 2.75 -33.34
N THR A 272 -44.57 4.02 -33.71
CA THR A 272 -44.25 5.12 -32.79
C THR A 272 -45.28 6.24 -32.94
N GLU A 273 -45.87 6.69 -31.84
CA GLU A 273 -46.77 7.84 -31.75
C GLU A 273 -46.34 8.80 -30.64
N THR A 274 -46.88 10.01 -30.64
CA THR A 274 -46.69 11.01 -29.58
C THR A 274 -48.04 11.31 -28.95
N TRP A 275 -48.17 11.09 -27.64
CA TRP A 275 -49.43 11.22 -26.89
C TRP A 275 -49.33 12.26 -25.78
N ARG A 276 -50.39 13.06 -25.62
CA ARG A 276 -50.44 14.15 -24.64
C ARG A 276 -50.92 13.67 -23.27
N CYS A 277 -50.26 14.13 -22.20
CA CYS A 277 -50.66 13.81 -20.82
C CYS A 277 -51.97 14.51 -20.39
N LEU A 278 -52.66 13.96 -19.40
CA LEU A 278 -53.88 14.53 -18.81
C LEU A 278 -53.53 15.61 -17.75
N ASP A 279 -54.25 16.74 -17.76
CA ASP A 279 -54.09 17.80 -16.75
C ASP A 279 -54.51 17.29 -15.33
N ARG A 280 -53.63 17.43 -14.32
CA ARG A 280 -53.82 16.95 -12.93
C ARG A 280 -53.22 17.91 -11.90
N PRO A 281 -53.68 17.91 -10.63
CA PRO A 281 -52.99 18.63 -9.56
C PRO A 281 -51.66 17.95 -9.20
N ASP A 282 -50.75 18.66 -8.52
CA ASP A 282 -49.47 18.14 -8.01
C ASP A 282 -49.06 18.92 -6.76
N LEU A 283 -49.24 18.34 -5.58
CA LEU A 283 -49.03 18.93 -4.27
C LEU A 283 -47.62 18.60 -3.76
N VAL A 284 -46.86 19.64 -3.45
CA VAL A 284 -45.52 19.50 -2.88
C VAL A 284 -45.41 20.22 -1.54
N VAL A 285 -44.59 19.67 -0.64
CA VAL A 285 -44.12 20.39 0.55
C VAL A 285 -42.94 21.25 0.13
N GLU A 286 -43.16 22.57 0.05
CA GLU A 286 -42.15 23.53 -0.39
C GLU A 286 -41.14 23.88 0.71
N ASP A 287 -41.58 23.94 1.98
CA ASP A 287 -40.73 24.35 3.10
C ASP A 287 -41.25 23.84 4.45
N ILE A 288 -40.36 23.66 5.43
CA ILE A 288 -40.65 23.32 6.82
C ILE A 288 -39.81 24.22 7.73
N TRP A 289 -40.44 24.80 8.75
CA TRP A 289 -39.73 25.57 9.76
C TRP A 289 -40.38 25.42 11.14
N ILE A 290 -39.65 25.88 12.16
CA ILE A 290 -40.15 25.96 13.53
C ILE A 290 -40.26 27.41 14.00
N ILE A 291 -41.11 27.63 14.99
CA ILE A 291 -41.22 28.91 15.71
C ILE A 291 -41.01 28.64 17.20
N GLY A 292 -39.88 29.08 17.73
CA GLY A 292 -39.54 28.97 19.16
C GLY A 292 -40.14 30.11 19.99
N SER A 293 -40.53 29.82 21.23
CA SER A 293 -41.20 30.77 22.12
C SER A 293 -40.31 31.93 22.56
N SER A 294 -38.98 31.79 22.54
CA SER A 294 -38.04 32.87 22.90
C SER A 294 -37.86 33.90 21.79
N ASN A 295 -38.07 33.53 20.52
CA ASN A 295 -38.05 34.45 19.38
C ASN A 295 -39.06 34.04 18.31
N PRO A 296 -40.35 34.43 18.47
CA PRO A 296 -41.42 34.02 17.57
C PRO A 296 -41.34 34.59 16.15
N SER A 297 -40.40 35.49 15.87
CA SER A 297 -40.26 36.17 14.58
C SER A 297 -39.24 35.49 13.64
N ASP A 298 -38.41 34.60 14.17
CA ASP A 298 -37.32 33.97 13.42
C ASP A 298 -37.69 32.55 12.94
N ARG A 299 -37.91 32.43 11.62
CA ARG A 299 -38.24 31.17 10.94
C ARG A 299 -37.01 30.38 10.48
N THR A 300 -35.80 30.90 10.71
CA THR A 300 -34.55 30.27 10.26
C THR A 300 -33.89 29.41 11.34
N ARG A 301 -34.47 29.37 12.54
CA ARG A 301 -33.91 28.64 13.69
C ARG A 301 -34.00 27.14 13.49
N THR A 302 -32.88 26.48 13.73
CA THR A 302 -32.75 25.02 13.82
C THR A 302 -32.21 24.58 15.19
N ARG A 303 -31.95 25.54 16.08
CA ARG A 303 -31.41 25.33 17.43
C ARG A 303 -32.13 26.18 18.46
N LEU A 304 -32.61 25.54 19.52
CA LEU A 304 -33.43 26.13 20.59
C LEU A 304 -32.77 25.94 21.95
N ASP A 305 -33.12 26.77 22.94
CA ASP A 305 -32.64 26.56 24.30
C ASP A 305 -33.36 25.40 24.99
N SER A 306 -32.67 24.66 25.88
CA SER A 306 -33.31 23.59 26.65
C SER A 306 -34.51 24.15 27.44
N GLY A 307 -35.65 23.48 27.33
CA GLY A 307 -36.91 23.91 27.94
C GLY A 307 -37.68 24.96 27.12
N GLU A 308 -37.15 25.44 25.98
CA GLU A 308 -37.90 26.31 25.07
C GLU A 308 -39.01 25.54 24.36
N GLU A 309 -40.22 26.11 24.32
CA GLU A 309 -41.33 25.55 23.55
C GLU A 309 -41.26 25.99 22.08
N PHE A 310 -41.60 25.11 21.14
CA PHE A 310 -41.66 25.41 19.72
C PHE A 310 -42.82 24.75 19.00
N GLU A 311 -43.22 25.37 17.89
CA GLU A 311 -44.28 24.90 17.00
C GLU A 311 -43.70 24.57 15.62
N VAL A 312 -44.34 23.63 14.91
CA VAL A 312 -43.93 23.20 13.56
C VAL A 312 -44.90 23.74 12.51
N TRP A 313 -44.33 24.28 11.44
CA TRP A 313 -45.05 24.84 10.31
C TRP A 313 -44.53 24.26 8.99
N ALA A 314 -45.39 24.22 7.99
CA ALA A 314 -45.04 23.82 6.64
C ALA A 314 -45.71 24.71 5.59
N ARG A 315 -45.09 24.82 4.42
CA ARG A 315 -45.65 25.46 3.23
C ARG A 315 -45.89 24.41 2.17
N ILE A 316 -47.10 24.42 1.62
CA ILE A 316 -47.58 23.44 0.64
C ILE A 316 -48.02 24.20 -0.61
N ARG A 317 -47.61 23.73 -1.79
CA ARG A 317 -47.94 24.34 -3.09
C ARG A 317 -48.51 23.29 -4.04
N ASN A 318 -49.51 23.68 -4.82
CA ASN A 318 -49.92 22.91 -6.00
C ASN A 318 -49.11 23.38 -7.21
N ILE A 319 -48.18 22.57 -7.73
CA ILE A 319 -47.38 22.82 -8.94
C ILE A 319 -47.99 22.19 -10.20
N GLY A 320 -49.14 21.52 -10.08
CA GLY A 320 -49.86 20.91 -11.19
C GLY A 320 -50.77 21.88 -11.95
N ASP A 321 -51.46 21.35 -12.97
CA ASP A 321 -52.20 22.13 -13.95
C ASP A 321 -53.69 22.30 -13.61
N THR A 322 -54.20 21.54 -12.65
CA THR A 322 -55.59 21.64 -12.19
C THR A 322 -55.69 21.86 -10.68
N THR A 323 -56.87 22.25 -10.20
CA THR A 323 -57.12 22.51 -8.79
C THR A 323 -57.07 21.22 -7.98
N ALA A 324 -56.17 21.15 -7.00
CA ALA A 324 -56.15 20.11 -5.98
C ALA A 324 -57.36 20.31 -5.04
N PRO A 325 -58.22 19.30 -4.84
CA PRO A 325 -59.26 19.32 -3.80
C PRO A 325 -58.69 19.51 -2.39
N GLN A 326 -59.58 19.56 -1.38
CA GLN A 326 -59.12 19.58 0.01
C GLN A 326 -58.41 18.26 0.35
N SER A 327 -57.32 18.32 1.09
CA SER A 327 -56.51 17.15 1.50
C SER A 327 -56.00 17.28 2.94
N ILE A 328 -55.15 16.34 3.38
CA ILE A 328 -54.56 16.30 4.71
C ILE A 328 -53.03 16.29 4.58
N ALA A 329 -52.34 17.12 5.38
CA ALA A 329 -50.92 16.96 5.63
C ALA A 329 -50.67 16.25 6.96
N THR A 330 -49.69 15.35 6.98
CA THR A 330 -49.23 14.63 8.17
C THR A 330 -47.77 15.00 8.48
N LEU A 331 -47.51 15.46 9.71
CA LEU A 331 -46.18 15.64 10.29
C LEU A 331 -45.79 14.34 11.03
N SER A 332 -44.63 13.79 10.72
CA SER A 332 -43.97 12.72 11.48
C SER A 332 -42.81 13.31 12.28
N VAL A 333 -42.73 12.95 13.56
CA VAL A 333 -41.69 13.42 14.50
C VAL A 333 -40.94 12.24 15.10
N GLY A 334 -39.64 12.16 14.83
CA GLY A 334 -38.71 11.21 15.43
C GLY A 334 -37.88 11.84 16.54
N LEU A 335 -37.68 11.13 17.66
CA LEU A 335 -36.93 11.57 18.83
C LEU A 335 -35.49 11.00 18.88
N GLY A 336 -34.88 10.76 17.72
CA GLY A 336 -33.58 10.10 17.57
C GLY A 336 -33.63 8.56 17.49
N PRO A 337 -32.48 7.89 17.31
CA PRO A 337 -32.43 6.44 17.11
C PRO A 337 -32.92 5.67 18.36
N GLY A 338 -33.90 4.78 18.17
CA GLY A 338 -34.41 3.88 19.21
C GLY A 338 -35.64 4.36 19.99
N ARG A 339 -36.16 5.57 19.72
CA ARG A 339 -37.45 6.04 20.24
C ARG A 339 -38.52 6.05 19.12
N GLY A 340 -39.79 5.83 19.48
CA GLY A 340 -40.90 5.73 18.53
C GLY A 340 -41.15 7.01 17.72
N VAL A 341 -41.88 6.87 16.61
CA VAL A 341 -42.31 8.00 15.75
C VAL A 341 -43.73 8.40 16.13
N GLU A 342 -43.96 9.70 16.34
CA GLU A 342 -45.29 10.28 16.55
C GLU A 342 -45.77 10.99 15.29
N THR A 343 -47.09 11.02 15.05
CA THR A 343 -47.68 11.63 13.84
C THR A 343 -48.83 12.58 14.18
N TYR A 344 -48.87 13.74 13.52
CA TYR A 344 -49.87 14.80 13.72
C TYR A 344 -50.43 15.27 12.37
N THR A 345 -51.73 15.53 12.27
CA THR A 345 -52.37 15.90 10.99
C THR A 345 -52.98 17.30 10.99
N VAL A 346 -53.07 17.90 9.80
CA VAL A 346 -53.73 19.19 9.56
C VAL A 346 -54.46 19.18 8.22
N ASN A 347 -55.66 19.77 8.17
CA ASN A 347 -56.44 19.89 6.94
C ASN A 347 -55.87 20.99 6.03
N ILE A 348 -55.85 20.72 4.73
CA ILE A 348 -55.42 21.63 3.67
C ILE A 348 -56.64 21.97 2.83
N ARG A 349 -56.85 23.27 2.60
CA ARG A 349 -57.89 23.75 1.68
C ARG A 349 -57.54 23.41 0.23
N ALA A 350 -58.54 23.40 -0.66
CA ALA A 350 -58.30 23.25 -2.09
C ALA A 350 -57.32 24.32 -2.63
N LEU A 351 -56.39 23.90 -3.49
CA LEU A 351 -55.34 24.74 -4.05
C LEU A 351 -55.44 24.76 -5.57
N ASN A 352 -55.68 25.94 -6.14
CA ASN A 352 -55.58 26.16 -7.59
C ASN A 352 -54.13 25.95 -8.07
N PRO A 353 -53.91 25.74 -9.38
CA PRO A 353 -52.58 25.70 -9.98
C PRO A 353 -51.71 26.88 -9.54
N GLY A 354 -50.49 26.59 -9.06
CA GLY A 354 -49.52 27.56 -8.55
C GLY A 354 -49.83 28.14 -7.16
N ALA A 355 -51.01 27.87 -6.57
CA ALA A 355 -51.37 28.39 -5.27
C ALA A 355 -50.63 27.68 -4.13
N MET A 356 -50.36 28.40 -3.05
CA MET A 356 -49.71 27.87 -1.84
C MET A 356 -50.48 28.20 -0.57
N VAL A 357 -50.25 27.40 0.48
CA VAL A 357 -50.79 27.59 1.83
C VAL A 357 -49.73 27.25 2.87
N GLU A 358 -49.66 28.06 3.93
CA GLU A 358 -48.87 27.75 5.12
C GLU A 358 -49.79 27.13 6.18
N VAL A 359 -49.38 26.02 6.77
CA VAL A 359 -50.13 25.28 7.79
C VAL A 359 -49.30 25.17 9.06
N ARG A 360 -49.98 25.33 10.21
CA ARG A 360 -49.44 25.09 11.54
C ARG A 360 -49.97 23.74 12.03
N PHE A 361 -49.09 22.84 12.44
CA PHE A 361 -49.52 21.59 13.05
C PHE A 361 -50.05 21.85 14.47
N PRO A 362 -51.14 21.20 14.91
CA PRO A 362 -51.77 21.46 16.20
C PRO A 362 -51.02 20.78 17.37
N ILE A 363 -49.71 20.96 17.44
CA ILE A 363 -48.83 20.45 18.49
C ILE A 363 -47.71 21.45 18.79
N SER A 364 -47.32 21.53 20.06
CA SER A 364 -46.14 22.26 20.51
C SER A 364 -45.21 21.28 21.23
N PHE A 365 -43.91 21.40 21.00
CA PHE A 365 -42.88 20.59 21.64
C PHE A 365 -42.09 21.45 22.61
N THR A 366 -41.67 20.90 23.73
CA THR A 366 -40.67 21.52 24.60
C THR A 366 -39.32 20.90 24.27
N CYS A 367 -38.29 21.72 24.06
CA CYS A 367 -36.93 21.23 23.77
C CYS A 367 -36.41 20.40 24.95
N ASP A 368 -36.52 19.08 24.85
CA ASP A 368 -36.08 18.11 25.84
C ASP A 368 -34.57 17.91 25.65
N PRO A 369 -33.73 18.25 26.65
CA PRO A 369 -32.30 18.05 26.53
C PRO A 369 -31.98 16.58 26.20
N THR A 370 -32.70 15.61 26.79
CA THR A 370 -32.41 14.18 26.59
C THR A 370 -32.60 13.68 25.15
N VAL A 371 -33.22 14.49 24.27
CA VAL A 371 -33.38 14.23 22.85
C VAL A 371 -32.25 14.91 22.07
N TRP A 372 -31.41 14.11 21.40
CA TRP A 372 -30.27 14.61 20.60
C TRP A 372 -30.69 15.61 19.51
N ALA A 373 -31.74 15.26 18.76
CA ALA A 373 -32.38 16.14 17.79
C ALA A 373 -33.79 15.60 17.48
N TYR A 374 -34.72 16.49 17.18
CA TYR A 374 -36.00 16.14 16.58
C TYR A 374 -35.81 15.99 15.08
N SER A 375 -36.29 14.89 14.51
CA SER A 375 -36.39 14.68 13.06
C SER A 375 -37.83 14.90 12.63
N LEU A 376 -38.06 15.88 11.75
CA LEU A 376 -39.38 16.26 11.27
C LEU A 376 -39.52 15.94 9.78
N ARG A 377 -40.63 15.31 9.39
CA ARG A 377 -41.01 15.09 7.99
C ARG A 377 -42.48 15.40 7.79
N VAL A 378 -42.84 16.05 6.69
CA VAL A 378 -44.24 16.35 6.34
C VAL A 378 -44.59 15.64 5.05
N ILE A 379 -45.76 15.01 5.02
CA ILE A 379 -46.36 14.41 3.83
C ILE A 379 -47.65 15.15 3.53
N VAL A 380 -47.77 15.75 2.34
CA VAL A 380 -49.05 16.28 1.82
C VAL A 380 -49.83 15.16 1.13
N ASP A 381 -51.17 15.26 1.12
CA ASP A 381 -52.07 14.20 0.69
C ASP A 381 -51.70 12.82 1.26
N SER A 382 -51.44 12.77 2.57
CA SER A 382 -51.00 11.53 3.23
C SER A 382 -52.02 10.39 3.21
N THR A 383 -53.22 10.65 2.68
CA THR A 383 -54.30 9.67 2.49
C THR A 383 -54.34 9.11 1.06
N GLU A 384 -53.53 9.64 0.14
CA GLU A 384 -53.49 9.25 -1.28
C GLU A 384 -54.89 9.31 -1.94
N GLU A 385 -55.70 10.32 -1.56
CA GLU A 385 -57.07 10.48 -2.06
C GLU A 385 -57.13 11.37 -3.32
N ILE A 386 -56.12 12.21 -3.54
CA ILE A 386 -55.99 13.04 -4.73
C ILE A 386 -55.08 12.32 -5.70
N THR A 387 -55.58 11.99 -6.89
CA THR A 387 -54.71 11.50 -7.96
C THR A 387 -53.92 12.66 -8.57
N GLU A 388 -52.62 12.65 -8.32
CA GLU A 388 -51.70 13.73 -8.68
C GLU A 388 -50.99 13.44 -10.00
N LYS A 389 -50.27 14.44 -10.50
CA LYS A 389 -49.38 14.30 -11.66
C LYS A 389 -48.10 13.55 -11.29
N ASN A 390 -47.65 13.75 -10.06
CA ASN A 390 -46.55 13.02 -9.45
C ASN A 390 -46.97 12.63 -8.03
N GLU A 391 -47.07 11.34 -7.74
CA GLU A 391 -47.40 10.84 -6.40
C GLU A 391 -46.15 10.72 -5.49
N GLY A 392 -44.95 10.90 -6.07
CA GLY A 392 -43.67 10.64 -5.41
C GLY A 392 -43.03 11.85 -4.73
N ASN A 393 -43.58 13.06 -4.91
CA ASN A 393 -43.03 14.33 -4.41
C ASN A 393 -43.86 14.94 -3.26
N ASN A 394 -44.77 14.16 -2.70
CA ASN A 394 -45.64 14.55 -1.59
C ASN A 394 -44.92 14.58 -0.22
N LEU A 395 -43.76 13.92 -0.12
CA LEU A 395 -42.95 13.84 1.10
C LEU A 395 -41.82 14.89 1.10
N SER A 396 -41.71 15.63 2.20
CA SER A 396 -40.63 16.60 2.42
C SER A 396 -39.26 15.95 2.64
N ALA A 397 -38.20 16.74 2.45
CA ALA A 397 -36.90 16.44 3.05
C ALA A 397 -37.00 16.43 4.58
N GLU A 398 -36.06 15.74 5.23
CA GLU A 398 -35.96 15.67 6.69
C GLU A 398 -35.41 16.98 7.28
N PHE A 399 -36.10 17.54 8.28
CA PHE A 399 -35.72 18.78 8.96
C PHE A 399 -35.32 18.48 10.41
N HIS A 400 -34.17 19.00 10.86
CA HIS A 400 -33.61 18.71 12.18
C HIS A 400 -33.67 19.91 13.12
N VAL A 401 -34.10 19.68 14.37
CA VAL A 401 -34.10 20.66 15.47
C VAL A 401 -33.25 20.15 16.61
N SER A 402 -32.32 20.97 17.13
CA SER A 402 -31.43 20.63 18.25
C SER A 402 -31.66 21.53 19.48
N CYS A 403 -31.38 21.01 20.68
CA CYS A 403 -31.50 21.75 21.96
C CYS A 403 -30.13 22.19 22.51
N ASN A 404 -30.02 23.38 23.09
CA ASN A 404 -28.86 23.85 23.86
C ASN A 404 -28.93 23.32 25.29
N ILE A 405 -27.80 22.84 25.80
CA ILE A 405 -27.75 22.01 27.00
C ILE A 405 -26.90 22.68 28.10
N PRO A 406 -27.43 22.92 29.32
CA PRO A 406 -26.76 23.69 30.37
C PRO A 406 -25.76 22.88 31.23
N TYR A 407 -24.88 22.09 30.62
CA TYR A 407 -23.84 21.30 31.31
C TYR A 407 -22.50 21.35 30.54
N PRO A 408 -21.34 21.12 31.20
CA PRO A 408 -20.09 20.80 30.50
C PRO A 408 -20.21 19.45 29.78
N ASP A 409 -19.44 19.26 28.71
CA ASP A 409 -19.42 18.03 27.93
C ASP A 409 -18.03 17.91 27.28
N LEU A 410 -17.17 17.07 27.86
CA LEU A 410 -15.78 16.85 27.48
C LEU A 410 -15.67 15.68 26.50
N VAL A 411 -15.12 15.96 25.33
CA VAL A 411 -14.87 14.94 24.31
C VAL A 411 -13.42 14.95 23.86
N ILE A 412 -12.91 13.76 23.51
CA ILE A 412 -11.62 13.65 22.83
C ILE A 412 -11.82 13.90 21.34
N GLU A 413 -11.23 14.97 20.81
CA GLU A 413 -11.26 15.33 19.39
C GLU A 413 -10.20 14.59 18.57
N ASP A 414 -9.00 14.37 19.13
CA ASP A 414 -7.88 13.77 18.41
C ASP A 414 -6.83 13.13 19.34
N LEU A 415 -6.03 12.22 18.80
CA LEU A 415 -4.92 11.51 19.46
C LEU A 415 -3.81 11.20 18.44
N TRP A 416 -2.63 11.79 18.61
CA TRP A 416 -1.51 11.67 17.68
C TRP A 416 -0.16 11.52 18.40
N LEU A 417 0.87 11.15 17.64
CA LEU A 417 2.26 11.17 18.08
C LEU A 417 2.94 12.43 17.56
N GLU A 418 3.60 13.16 18.46
CA GLU A 418 4.59 14.18 18.10
C GLU A 418 5.97 13.70 18.58
N GLY A 419 6.80 13.24 17.64
CA GLY A 419 8.00 12.46 17.97
C GLY A 419 7.63 11.14 18.65
N PHE A 420 7.96 11.02 19.94
CA PHE A 420 7.58 9.88 20.79
C PHE A 420 6.53 10.22 21.85
N THR A 421 6.14 11.49 21.95
CA THR A 421 5.17 11.91 22.96
C THR A 421 3.77 11.71 22.42
N ILE A 422 2.93 11.02 23.18
CA ILE A 422 1.51 10.88 22.86
C ILE A 422 0.80 12.18 23.23
N LYS A 423 0.23 12.83 22.22
CA LYS A 423 -0.55 14.05 22.36
C LYS A 423 -2.00 13.80 22.01
N TYR A 424 -2.88 14.56 22.65
CA TYR A 424 -4.31 14.48 22.39
C TYR A 424 -4.95 15.86 22.45
N ARG A 425 -6.14 15.97 21.85
CA ARG A 425 -6.95 17.18 21.91
C ARG A 425 -8.27 16.86 22.59
N ILE A 426 -8.55 17.59 23.66
CA ILE A 426 -9.80 17.50 24.42
C ILE A 426 -10.60 18.79 24.21
N LYS A 427 -11.93 18.69 24.13
CA LYS A 427 -12.82 19.82 23.93
C LYS A 427 -14.00 19.78 24.87
N ASN A 428 -14.35 20.94 25.42
CA ASN A 428 -15.64 21.13 26.06
C ASN A 428 -16.67 21.57 25.00
N GLN A 429 -17.51 20.65 24.53
CA GLN A 429 -18.62 20.93 23.61
C GLN A 429 -19.92 21.35 24.32
N GLY A 430 -19.92 21.33 25.66
CA GLY A 430 -21.04 21.74 26.50
C GLY A 430 -21.20 23.26 26.58
N SER A 431 -22.25 23.72 27.24
CA SER A 431 -22.55 25.16 27.35
C SER A 431 -22.04 25.81 28.65
N VAL A 432 -21.40 25.05 29.54
CA VAL A 432 -20.87 25.51 30.83
C VAL A 432 -19.39 25.12 30.97
N GLU A 433 -18.60 25.90 31.70
CA GLU A 433 -17.17 25.59 31.95
C GLU A 433 -17.00 24.23 32.64
N ALA A 434 -16.15 23.39 32.06
CA ALA A 434 -15.72 22.14 32.69
C ALA A 434 -14.68 22.44 33.79
N GLY A 435 -14.85 21.78 34.94
CA GLY A 435 -13.85 21.78 36.00
C GLY A 435 -12.54 21.13 35.57
N ARG A 436 -11.60 20.98 36.51
CA ARG A 436 -10.41 20.15 36.25
C ARG A 436 -10.83 18.70 36.13
N SER A 437 -10.29 17.98 35.15
CA SER A 437 -10.59 16.56 34.88
C SER A 437 -9.31 15.75 34.71
N THR A 438 -9.43 14.42 34.70
CA THR A 438 -8.31 13.51 34.41
C THR A 438 -8.56 12.80 33.10
N THR A 439 -7.66 12.91 32.14
CA THR A 439 -7.72 12.09 30.92
C THR A 439 -6.90 10.82 31.11
N ARG A 440 -7.45 9.65 30.78
CA ARG A 440 -6.72 8.38 30.80
C ARG A 440 -6.62 7.78 29.41
N LEU A 441 -5.42 7.36 29.02
CA LEU A 441 -5.18 6.54 27.84
C LEU A 441 -4.86 5.10 28.26
N ILE A 442 -5.59 4.13 27.71
CA ILE A 442 -5.29 2.71 27.80
C ILE A 442 -4.49 2.32 26.57
N LEU A 443 -3.22 1.97 26.77
CA LEU A 443 -2.30 1.62 25.72
C LEU A 443 -1.99 0.11 25.78
N PRO A 444 -2.28 -0.66 24.71
CA PRO A 444 -1.87 -2.07 24.63
C PRO A 444 -0.34 -2.14 24.53
N THR A 445 0.28 -3.15 25.13
CA THR A 445 1.73 -3.46 25.07
C THR A 445 1.91 -4.96 24.89
N PRO A 446 3.08 -5.47 24.49
CA PRO A 446 3.32 -6.92 24.42
C PRO A 446 3.12 -7.63 25.77
N GLN A 447 3.30 -6.93 26.88
CA GLN A 447 3.17 -7.46 28.23
C GLN A 447 1.75 -7.27 28.83
N GLY A 448 0.79 -6.69 28.09
CA GLY A 448 -0.57 -6.43 28.57
C GLY A 448 -1.06 -5.03 28.21
N TYR A 449 -1.60 -4.27 29.17
CA TYR A 449 -2.05 -2.89 28.96
C TYR A 449 -1.40 -1.98 30.00
N ILE A 450 -1.03 -0.77 29.59
CA ILE A 450 -0.65 0.31 30.51
C ILE A 450 -1.71 1.41 30.49
N ALA A 451 -1.92 2.04 31.64
CA ALA A 451 -2.79 3.21 31.77
C ALA A 451 -1.93 4.45 31.99
N LEU A 452 -2.12 5.46 31.15
CA LEU A 452 -1.44 6.76 31.23
C LEU A 452 -2.45 7.82 31.63
N ASP A 453 -2.13 8.60 32.66
CA ASP A 453 -3.01 9.65 33.17
C ASP A 453 -2.41 11.03 32.92
N ASP A 454 -3.27 11.98 32.59
CA ASP A 454 -2.92 13.40 32.46
C ASP A 454 -4.00 14.28 33.13
N GLN A 455 -3.56 15.39 33.73
CA GLN A 455 -4.42 16.30 34.48
C GLN A 455 -4.78 17.52 33.63
N VAL A 456 -6.04 17.60 33.21
CA VAL A 456 -6.52 18.69 32.36
C VAL A 456 -7.04 19.84 33.22
N SER A 457 -6.61 21.06 32.88
CA SER A 457 -7.10 22.27 33.52
C SER A 457 -8.55 22.60 33.14
N ARG A 458 -9.14 23.61 33.77
CA ARG A 458 -10.52 24.04 33.46
C ARG A 458 -10.65 24.42 31.98
N LEU A 459 -11.76 24.05 31.37
CA LEU A 459 -11.97 24.26 29.93
C LEU A 459 -13.31 24.95 29.68
N SER A 460 -13.27 26.19 29.18
CA SER A 460 -14.47 26.98 28.89
C SER A 460 -15.29 26.39 27.73
N PRO A 461 -16.60 26.72 27.62
CA PRO A 461 -17.47 26.23 26.56
C PRO A 461 -16.92 26.46 25.15
N GLY A 462 -16.97 25.42 24.32
CA GLY A 462 -16.52 25.43 22.93
C GLY A 462 -14.99 25.48 22.72
N ARG A 463 -14.18 25.47 23.79
CA ARG A 463 -12.72 25.51 23.69
C ARG A 463 -12.14 24.09 23.66
N SER A 464 -11.06 23.95 22.92
CA SER A 464 -10.20 22.76 22.94
C SER A 464 -8.88 23.06 23.63
N SER A 465 -8.28 22.06 24.27
CA SER A 465 -6.91 22.07 24.77
C SER A 465 -6.12 20.94 24.11
N GLU A 466 -4.84 21.20 23.82
CA GLU A 466 -3.91 20.16 23.39
C GLU A 466 -3.01 19.81 24.56
N GLU A 467 -2.98 18.54 24.91
CA GLU A 467 -2.32 18.03 26.09
C GLU A 467 -1.42 16.85 25.71
N SER A 468 -0.59 16.39 26.63
CA SER A 468 0.37 15.32 26.38
C SER A 468 0.52 14.40 27.59
N PHE A 469 0.60 13.10 27.35
CA PHE A 469 0.99 12.17 28.39
C PHE A 469 2.49 12.24 28.63
N ASN A 470 2.90 12.20 29.90
CA ASN A 470 4.31 12.06 30.27
C ASN A 470 4.78 10.61 30.06
N TYR A 471 4.80 10.18 28.80
CA TYR A 471 5.20 8.85 28.36
C TYR A 471 5.89 8.93 27.01
N ILE A 472 7.04 8.28 26.90
CA ILE A 472 7.81 8.15 25.67
C ILE A 472 7.40 6.85 25.01
N PHE A 473 6.69 6.96 23.89
CA PHE A 473 6.21 5.82 23.13
C PHE A 473 7.33 5.15 22.35
N ASP A 474 7.68 3.92 22.72
CA ASP A 474 8.69 3.13 22.02
C ASP A 474 8.06 2.07 21.11
N TRP A 475 8.09 2.33 19.80
CA TRP A 475 7.65 1.36 18.80
C TRP A 475 8.39 0.02 18.92
N SER A 476 9.64 0.00 19.38
CA SER A 476 10.49 -1.22 19.40
C SER A 476 9.93 -2.37 20.24
N GLN A 477 9.00 -2.08 21.15
CA GLN A 477 8.28 -3.08 21.93
C GLN A 477 7.23 -3.81 21.08
N TYR A 478 6.69 -3.16 20.05
CA TYR A 478 5.57 -3.60 19.22
C TYR A 478 6.02 -4.43 18.00
N ARG A 479 6.87 -5.43 18.22
CA ARG A 479 7.44 -6.29 17.16
C ARG A 479 6.49 -7.37 16.65
N ASP A 480 5.42 -7.65 17.39
CA ASP A 480 4.53 -8.79 17.11
C ASP A 480 3.28 -8.39 16.30
N GLY A 481 3.36 -8.64 14.99
CA GLY A 481 2.28 -9.17 14.14
C GLY A 481 1.00 -8.36 13.89
N ALA A 482 0.67 -7.35 14.69
CA ALA A 482 -0.54 -6.54 14.54
C ALA A 482 -0.23 -5.26 13.73
N PRO A 483 -0.75 -5.10 12.50
CA PRO A 483 -0.55 -3.89 11.72
C PRO A 483 -1.34 -2.69 12.27
N ILE A 484 -2.27 -2.92 13.21
CA ILE A 484 -3.18 -1.92 13.78
C ILE A 484 -3.28 -2.16 15.29
N TYR A 485 -3.05 -1.10 16.06
CA TYR A 485 -3.26 -1.04 17.51
C TYR A 485 -4.50 -0.20 17.80
N TYR A 486 -5.34 -0.69 18.72
CA TYR A 486 -6.53 0.01 19.19
C TYR A 486 -6.20 0.67 20.53
N LEU A 487 -6.34 1.98 20.58
CA LEU A 487 -6.08 2.80 21.76
C LEU A 487 -7.39 3.38 22.24
N THR A 488 -7.69 3.22 23.52
CA THR A 488 -8.90 3.78 24.13
C THR A 488 -8.51 4.90 25.06
N ILE A 489 -9.06 6.10 24.83
CA ILE A 489 -8.81 7.29 25.65
C ILE A 489 -10.13 7.80 26.23
N PHE A 490 -10.07 8.18 27.49
CA PHE A 490 -11.20 8.63 28.29
C PHE A 490 -10.95 10.06 28.75
N ALA A 491 -11.79 11.00 28.34
CA ALA A 491 -11.95 12.27 29.04
C ALA A 491 -12.57 12.01 30.42
N ASP A 492 -12.22 12.85 31.40
CA ASP A 492 -12.70 12.75 32.79
C ASP A 492 -12.83 11.32 33.37
N PHE A 493 -11.79 10.50 33.21
CA PHE A 493 -11.78 9.09 33.61
C PHE A 493 -12.22 8.84 35.06
N ASN A 494 -12.01 9.80 35.96
CA ASN A 494 -12.38 9.72 37.37
C ASN A 494 -13.82 10.18 37.67
N ASN A 495 -14.55 10.67 36.66
CA ASN A 495 -15.93 11.16 36.76
C ASN A 495 -16.07 12.27 37.82
N ASN A 496 -15.16 13.27 37.76
CA ASN A 496 -15.09 14.38 38.70
C ASN A 496 -15.84 15.63 38.20
N VAL A 497 -16.09 15.72 36.90
CA VAL A 497 -16.91 16.74 36.27
C VAL A 497 -18.27 16.11 36.01
N GLU A 498 -19.34 16.72 36.54
CA GLU A 498 -20.68 16.23 36.22
C GLU A 498 -21.04 16.68 34.81
N GLU A 499 -20.92 15.76 33.87
CA GLU A 499 -21.06 16.02 32.45
C GLU A 499 -22.45 15.69 31.90
N TYR A 500 -22.75 16.34 30.78
CA TYR A 500 -23.99 16.09 30.08
C TYR A 500 -24.05 14.66 29.53
N ARG A 501 -25.00 13.85 30.04
CA ARG A 501 -25.20 12.41 29.74
C ARG A 501 -24.39 11.43 30.57
N GLY A 502 -23.79 11.83 31.69
CA GLY A 502 -23.17 10.90 32.64
C GLY A 502 -22.11 10.00 31.99
N GLU A 503 -21.03 10.63 31.51
CA GLU A 503 -19.83 9.98 30.93
C GLU A 503 -19.98 9.29 29.56
N ALA A 504 -21.14 9.35 28.91
CA ALA A 504 -21.45 8.49 27.76
C ALA A 504 -20.63 8.77 26.47
N ASN A 505 -19.93 9.89 26.36
CA ASN A 505 -19.17 10.30 25.18
C ASN A 505 -17.73 10.73 25.51
N ASN A 506 -17.29 10.38 26.72
CA ASN A 506 -15.96 10.71 27.21
C ASN A 506 -14.93 9.68 26.72
N GLU A 507 -15.38 8.50 26.29
CA GLU A 507 -14.55 7.45 25.72
C GLU A 507 -14.45 7.58 24.19
N ARG A 508 -13.23 7.46 23.66
CA ARG A 508 -12.97 7.36 22.23
C ARG A 508 -11.90 6.33 21.92
N GLU A 509 -12.12 5.56 20.87
CA GLU A 509 -11.14 4.61 20.34
C GLU A 509 -10.43 5.17 19.10
N PHE A 510 -9.11 4.98 19.03
CA PHE A 510 -8.26 5.32 17.91
C PHE A 510 -7.54 4.08 17.38
N GLN A 511 -7.36 4.03 16.06
CA GLN A 511 -6.58 2.99 15.40
C GLN A 511 -5.25 3.56 14.96
N TRP A 512 -4.16 3.10 15.56
CA TRP A 512 -2.81 3.44 15.10
C TRP A 512 -2.24 2.30 14.27
N ARG A 513 -1.79 2.61 13.05
CA ARG A 513 -1.06 1.64 12.25
C ARG A 513 0.39 1.60 12.70
N ASN A 514 0.94 0.41 12.86
CA ASN A 514 2.39 0.27 13.00
C ASN A 514 3.02 0.78 11.69
N PRO A 515 3.79 1.87 11.71
CA PRO A 515 4.40 2.42 10.49
C PRO A 515 5.46 1.51 9.86
N GLY A 516 5.78 0.40 10.53
CA GLY A 516 6.86 -0.50 10.15
C GLY A 516 8.22 0.03 10.59
N PHE A 517 9.16 -0.89 10.64
CA PHE A 517 10.56 -0.59 10.92
C PHE A 517 11.38 -0.64 9.65
N ILE A 518 12.50 0.05 9.68
CA ILE A 518 13.61 -0.15 8.77
C ILE A 518 14.75 -0.81 9.54
N LYS A 519 15.29 -1.91 9.00
CA LYS A 519 16.54 -2.45 9.50
C LYS A 519 17.68 -1.61 8.94
N ILE A 520 18.58 -1.16 9.80
CA ILE A 520 19.82 -0.49 9.40
C ILE A 520 20.98 -1.36 9.86
N THR A 521 21.85 -1.73 8.91
CA THR A 521 23.07 -2.49 9.14
C THR A 521 24.29 -1.72 8.67
N GLY A 522 25.45 -2.02 9.26
CA GLY A 522 26.73 -1.44 8.87
C GLY A 522 27.87 -1.99 9.71
N ARG A 523 29.09 -1.51 9.44
CA ARG A 523 30.31 -1.88 10.16
C ARG A 523 31.15 -0.65 10.48
N ILE A 524 31.63 -0.51 11.71
CA ILE A 524 32.52 0.60 12.11
C ILE A 524 33.98 0.11 12.14
N LEU A 525 34.84 0.85 11.44
CA LEU A 525 36.28 0.62 11.40
C LEU A 525 37.04 1.89 11.78
N TYR A 526 38.22 1.77 12.37
CA TYR A 526 39.12 2.89 12.67
C TYR A 526 40.52 2.65 12.10
N GLN A 527 41.21 3.74 11.78
CA GLN A 527 42.54 3.72 11.15
C GLN A 527 43.63 3.55 12.20
N GLU A 528 44.61 2.68 11.92
CA GLU A 528 45.82 2.49 12.71
C GLU A 528 46.91 3.53 12.40
N ALA A 529 47.86 3.74 13.33
CA ALA A 529 48.92 4.75 13.23
C ALA A 529 49.86 4.60 12.01
N ASP A 530 50.06 3.37 11.55
CA ASP A 530 51.01 3.01 10.49
C ASP A 530 50.46 3.20 9.07
N ALA A 531 49.18 3.57 8.96
CA ALA A 531 48.51 3.90 7.72
C ALA A 531 49.10 5.19 7.09
N PRO A 532 49.48 5.19 5.80
CA PRO A 532 50.09 6.35 5.16
C PRO A 532 49.27 7.63 5.35
N THR A 533 49.83 8.61 6.06
CA THR A 533 49.33 9.97 6.00
C THR A 533 49.56 10.48 4.58
N GLY A 534 48.54 11.02 3.92
CA GLY A 534 48.53 11.35 2.49
C GLY A 534 49.60 12.34 1.98
N ASN A 535 50.61 12.68 2.77
CA ASN A 535 51.78 13.46 2.39
C ASN A 535 53.09 12.66 2.33
N ASP A 536 53.10 11.37 2.67
CA ASP A 536 54.30 10.54 2.49
C ASP A 536 54.41 10.06 1.03
N ARG A 537 55.32 10.67 0.27
CA ARG A 537 55.57 10.32 -1.15
C ARG A 537 56.08 8.88 -1.34
N ASN A 538 56.42 8.17 -0.25
CA ASN A 538 57.00 6.83 -0.27
C ASN A 538 56.05 5.73 0.20
N ARG A 539 54.84 6.04 0.69
CA ARG A 539 53.84 5.04 1.11
C ARG A 539 52.57 5.22 0.29
N GLY A 540 52.09 4.14 -0.33
CA GLY A 540 51.03 4.13 -1.35
C GLY A 540 49.64 4.57 -0.86
N PRO A 541 48.58 4.46 -1.70
CA PRO A 541 47.21 4.81 -1.31
C PRO A 541 46.73 3.95 -0.12
N LEU A 542 45.88 4.54 0.73
CA LEU A 542 45.24 3.88 1.88
C LEU A 542 44.57 2.56 1.45
N ASN A 543 44.93 1.45 2.09
CA ASN A 543 44.37 0.13 1.83
C ASN A 543 43.40 -0.27 2.96
N LEU A 544 42.49 -1.20 2.66
CA LEU A 544 41.56 -1.76 3.66
C LEU A 544 42.27 -2.47 4.84
N ARG A 545 43.53 -2.87 4.65
CA ARG A 545 44.37 -3.49 5.69
C ARG A 545 44.86 -2.52 6.76
N ASP A 546 44.62 -1.23 6.57
CA ASP A 546 45.05 -0.16 7.48
C ASP A 546 43.95 0.22 8.49
N PHE A 547 42.87 -0.57 8.56
CA PHE A 547 41.69 -0.33 9.38
C PHE A 547 41.33 -1.55 10.24
N LYS A 548 41.10 -1.33 11.53
CA LYS A 548 40.65 -2.34 12.50
C LYS A 548 39.16 -2.17 12.86
N PRO A 549 38.46 -3.24 13.27
CA PRO A 549 37.07 -3.14 13.73
C PRO A 549 36.97 -2.46 15.09
N PHE A 550 35.95 -1.60 15.26
CA PHE A 550 35.59 -1.08 16.59
C PHE A 550 34.65 -2.08 17.27
N ARG A 551 35.13 -2.83 18.26
CA ARG A 551 34.45 -4.00 18.84
C ARG A 551 33.74 -3.66 20.13
N PHE A 552 32.55 -4.23 20.30
CA PHE A 552 31.68 -3.95 21.45
C PHE A 552 31.50 -2.44 21.69
N GLY A 553 31.63 -1.69 20.60
CA GLY A 553 31.66 -0.25 20.53
C GLY A 553 30.25 0.30 20.54
N LYS A 554 30.05 1.37 21.30
CA LYS A 554 28.72 1.93 21.51
C LYS A 554 28.43 3.09 20.56
N LEU A 555 27.26 3.06 19.92
CA LEU A 555 26.79 4.10 19.01
C LEU A 555 25.27 4.28 19.11
N TYR A 556 24.76 5.38 18.57
CA TYR A 556 23.31 5.59 18.43
C TYR A 556 22.99 6.44 17.21
N PHE A 557 21.73 6.40 16.78
CA PHE A 557 21.21 7.24 15.72
C PHE A 557 20.48 8.44 16.32
N ARG A 558 20.80 9.62 15.81
CA ARG A 558 20.13 10.87 16.18
C ARG A 558 19.50 11.51 14.95
N SER A 559 18.25 11.92 15.06
CA SER A 559 17.58 12.71 14.05
C SER A 559 18.12 14.14 14.00
N ILE A 560 18.27 14.66 12.79
CA ILE A 560 18.56 16.09 12.57
C ILE A 560 17.31 16.90 12.25
N THR A 561 16.16 16.24 12.03
CA THR A 561 14.89 16.87 11.66
C THR A 561 13.92 17.01 12.84
N ASP A 562 14.06 16.18 13.86
CA ASP A 562 13.20 16.13 15.05
C ASP A 562 14.01 15.67 16.28
N SER A 563 13.34 15.45 17.41
CA SER A 563 13.96 15.06 18.68
C SER A 563 14.28 13.56 18.81
N TYR A 564 14.09 12.75 17.76
CA TYR A 564 14.31 11.31 17.82
C TYR A 564 15.78 10.96 18.11
N LYS A 565 15.97 10.04 19.06
CA LYS A 565 17.23 9.34 19.33
C LYS A 565 16.93 7.84 19.46
N SER A 566 17.76 6.99 18.87
CA SER A 566 17.66 5.54 19.07
C SER A 566 18.22 5.14 20.43
N GLN A 567 17.93 3.91 20.85
CA GLN A 567 18.68 3.28 21.93
C GLN A 567 20.15 3.09 21.54
N VAL A 568 21.01 2.87 22.54
CA VAL A 568 22.43 2.54 22.35
C VAL A 568 22.55 1.18 21.64
N ILE A 569 23.37 1.16 20.61
CA ILE A 569 23.69 0.00 19.78
C ILE A 569 25.14 -0.37 20.06
N ILE A 570 25.40 -1.67 20.17
CA ILE A 570 26.72 -2.22 20.44
C ILE A 570 27.17 -2.99 19.20
N THR A 571 28.38 -2.73 18.72
CA THR A 571 28.97 -3.52 17.63
C THR A 571 29.37 -4.92 18.10
N ASP A 572 29.40 -5.89 17.19
CA ASP A 572 29.92 -7.23 17.49
C ASP A 572 31.46 -7.27 17.52
N SER A 573 32.02 -8.47 17.70
CA SER A 573 33.47 -8.71 17.72
C SER A 573 34.18 -8.44 16.39
N ASN A 574 33.44 -8.14 15.32
CA ASN A 574 33.97 -7.75 14.02
C ASN A 574 33.60 -6.31 13.64
N GLY A 575 32.98 -5.56 14.55
CA GLY A 575 32.57 -4.17 14.34
C GLY A 575 31.24 -3.99 13.60
N TYR A 576 30.47 -5.06 13.34
CA TYR A 576 29.16 -4.95 12.70
C TYR A 576 28.10 -4.53 13.70
N PHE A 577 27.12 -3.75 13.23
CA PHE A 577 25.93 -3.42 13.98
C PHE A 577 24.66 -3.64 13.15
N SER A 578 23.55 -3.86 13.85
CA SER A 578 22.22 -3.92 13.27
C SER A 578 21.22 -3.30 14.23
N THR A 579 20.35 -2.43 13.73
CA THR A 579 19.26 -1.83 14.52
C THR A 579 17.98 -1.70 13.71
N PHE A 580 16.87 -1.47 14.40
CA PHE A 580 15.57 -1.23 13.80
C PHE A 580 15.10 0.18 14.18
N ILE A 581 14.78 1.00 13.19
CA ILE A 581 14.31 2.37 13.37
C ILE A 581 12.88 2.50 12.82
N PRO A 582 11.95 3.20 13.50
CA PRO A 582 10.61 3.41 12.96
C PRO A 582 10.65 4.24 11.67
N ARG A 583 9.84 3.90 10.66
CA ARG A 583 9.86 4.62 9.36
C ARG A 583 9.31 6.06 9.41
N VAL A 584 8.59 6.41 10.47
CA VAL A 584 7.91 7.72 10.60
C VAL A 584 8.72 8.79 11.32
N VAL A 585 9.82 8.40 11.98
CA VAL A 585 10.66 9.32 12.76
C VAL A 585 11.98 9.56 12.06
N GLY A 586 12.58 10.74 12.26
CA GLY A 586 13.96 10.99 11.86
C GLY A 586 14.23 10.76 10.38
N ARG A 587 13.47 11.44 9.51
CA ARG A 587 13.63 11.38 8.04
C ARG A 587 15.10 11.50 7.60
N GLN A 588 15.90 12.25 8.36
CA GLN A 588 17.35 12.27 8.23
C GLN A 588 18.02 12.01 9.58
N LEU A 589 18.89 11.00 9.62
CA LEU A 589 19.63 10.57 10.80
C LEU A 589 21.13 10.84 10.65
N ARG A 590 21.82 10.91 11.79
CA ARG A 590 23.28 10.78 11.91
C ARG A 590 23.62 9.66 12.88
N ILE A 591 24.77 9.04 12.67
CA ILE A 591 25.36 8.13 13.65
C ILE A 591 26.21 8.97 14.60
N ARG A 592 26.08 8.72 15.90
CA ARG A 592 26.91 9.31 16.94
C ARG A 592 27.59 8.24 17.77
N ILE A 593 28.89 8.45 18.01
CA ILE A 593 29.76 7.65 18.88
C ILE A 593 30.27 8.61 19.97
N GLY A 594 30.17 8.27 21.25
CA GLY A 594 30.62 9.12 22.37
C GLY A 594 29.76 10.36 22.69
N GLY A 595 30.13 11.11 23.75
CA GLY A 595 29.49 12.35 24.24
C GLY A 595 28.11 12.17 24.91
N GLU A 596 27.37 13.28 25.05
CA GLU A 596 26.12 13.46 25.85
C GLU A 596 24.85 12.75 25.29
N GLU A 597 25.02 11.57 24.72
CA GLU A 597 24.74 10.31 25.44
C GLU A 597 24.83 9.11 24.49
N VAL A 598 26.05 8.56 24.40
CA VAL A 598 26.36 7.26 25.01
C VAL A 598 27.34 7.58 26.15
N LEU A 599 26.76 8.11 27.23
CA LEU A 599 27.27 8.31 28.58
C LEU A 599 28.79 8.55 28.69
N ASP A 600 29.20 9.80 28.52
CA ASP A 600 30.38 10.40 29.16
C ASP A 600 31.75 9.79 28.83
N GLY A 601 31.93 9.30 27.60
CA GLY A 601 33.21 8.75 27.12
C GLY A 601 33.28 7.22 27.06
N ASN A 602 32.17 6.53 27.34
CA ASN A 602 32.06 5.07 27.26
C ASN A 602 32.17 4.54 25.83
N MET A 603 33.38 4.23 25.40
CA MET A 603 33.64 3.69 24.06
C MET A 603 33.14 2.23 23.95
N ASN A 604 33.45 1.39 24.94
CA ASN A 604 33.00 0.00 25.03
C ASN A 604 32.67 -0.38 26.50
N TYR A 605 32.83 -1.65 26.89
CA TYR A 605 32.58 -2.10 28.26
C TYR A 605 33.83 -2.08 29.16
N ALA A 606 35.02 -1.90 28.59
CA ALA A 606 36.30 -1.91 29.32
C ALA A 606 36.78 -0.48 29.67
N VAL A 607 36.47 0.50 28.81
CA VAL A 607 37.12 1.83 28.87
C VAL A 607 36.15 3.02 28.77
N ARG A 608 36.50 4.09 29.48
CA ARG A 608 36.00 5.45 29.27
C ARG A 608 37.14 6.33 28.79
N VAL A 609 37.04 6.92 27.60
CA VAL A 609 38.09 7.84 27.10
C VAL A 609 37.53 9.25 27.05
N GLY A 610 38.21 10.19 27.73
CA GLY A 610 37.85 11.60 27.85
C GLY A 610 39.08 12.51 27.76
N ARG A 611 38.87 13.84 27.73
CA ARG A 611 39.96 14.81 27.58
C ARG A 611 40.30 15.59 28.87
N ASP A 612 39.39 15.68 29.84
CA ASP A 612 39.61 16.38 31.12
C ASP A 612 38.49 16.00 32.11
N PHE A 613 38.83 15.40 33.25
CA PHE A 613 37.90 15.13 34.37
C PHE A 613 37.98 16.19 35.49
N ASP A 614 38.76 17.26 35.32
CA ASP A 614 38.97 18.27 36.35
C ASP A 614 38.44 19.66 35.92
N ALA A 615 37.52 20.22 36.71
CA ALA A 615 36.93 21.57 36.62
C ALA A 615 35.95 21.89 35.45
N CYS A 616 36.09 21.33 34.24
CA CYS A 616 35.04 21.30 33.21
C CYS A 616 35.08 19.91 32.51
N ASN A 617 34.05 19.06 32.64
CA ASN A 617 34.10 17.75 31.98
C ASN A 617 34.14 17.91 30.45
N GLU A 618 35.21 17.43 29.81
CA GLU A 618 35.39 17.46 28.36
C GLU A 618 35.17 16.08 27.73
N TYR A 619 34.03 15.92 27.05
CA TYR A 619 33.68 14.65 26.41
C TYR A 619 34.03 14.64 24.93
N VAL A 620 34.61 13.53 24.48
CA VAL A 620 34.90 13.28 23.07
C VAL A 620 33.72 12.58 22.39
N GLY A 621 33.51 12.88 21.12
CA GLY A 621 32.52 12.20 20.31
C GLY A 621 32.74 12.37 18.81
N TRP A 622 32.03 11.56 18.03
CA TRP A 622 32.11 11.53 16.56
C TRP A 622 30.71 11.52 15.98
N ASP A 623 30.46 12.43 15.05
CA ASP A 623 29.23 12.47 14.26
C ASP A 623 29.51 12.00 12.83
N SER A 624 28.60 11.22 12.24
CA SER A 624 28.68 10.92 10.82
C SER A 624 28.61 12.22 10.00
N ILE A 625 29.52 12.36 9.05
CA ILE A 625 29.60 13.55 8.18
C ILE A 625 28.34 13.63 7.32
N ASN A 626 27.98 12.49 6.71
CA ASN A 626 26.80 12.37 5.88
C ASN A 626 25.56 12.01 6.71
N THR A 627 24.41 12.53 6.28
CA THR A 627 23.11 12.19 6.85
C THR A 627 22.52 10.98 6.12
N ILE A 628 21.88 10.10 6.89
CA ILE A 628 21.22 8.90 6.42
C ILE A 628 19.75 9.23 6.22
N THR A 629 19.26 9.16 5.00
CA THR A 629 17.85 9.42 4.68
C THR A 629 17.06 8.12 4.78
N ILE A 630 15.97 8.12 5.53
CA ILE A 630 15.10 6.94 5.68
C ILE A 630 14.19 6.81 4.46
N PRO A 631 14.30 5.72 3.66
CA PRO A 631 13.45 5.47 2.51
C PRO A 631 12.05 5.00 2.92
N ASP A 632 11.07 5.24 2.05
CA ASP A 632 9.68 4.81 2.25
C ASP A 632 9.54 3.27 2.28
N THR A 633 10.44 2.53 1.59
CA THR A 633 10.47 1.05 1.57
C THR A 633 11.91 0.51 1.58
N GLY A 634 12.08 -0.75 1.98
CA GLY A 634 13.38 -1.44 2.02
C GLY A 634 14.21 -1.18 3.28
N ASP A 635 15.26 -1.97 3.48
CA ASP A 635 16.26 -1.86 4.55
C ASP A 635 17.49 -1.05 4.08
N ILE A 636 18.28 -0.51 5.01
CA ILE A 636 19.52 0.23 4.71
C ILE A 636 20.73 -0.61 5.10
N GLU A 637 21.65 -0.78 4.15
CA GLU A 637 23.00 -1.28 4.40
C GLU A 637 23.99 -0.13 4.18
N LEU A 638 24.68 0.27 5.24
CA LEU A 638 25.63 1.38 5.23
C LEU A 638 27.04 0.94 4.82
N GLY A 639 27.32 -0.36 4.80
CA GLY A 639 28.64 -0.89 4.51
C GLY A 639 29.65 -0.55 5.60
N GLU A 640 30.91 -0.38 5.20
CA GLU A 640 32.02 -0.07 6.10
C GLU A 640 32.19 1.44 6.27
N LEU A 641 32.00 1.92 7.50
CA LEU A 641 32.15 3.31 7.89
C LEU A 641 33.45 3.48 8.68
N LYS A 642 34.22 4.51 8.34
CA LYS A 642 35.62 4.65 8.75
C LYS A 642 35.89 5.91 9.57
N VAL A 643 36.67 5.75 10.64
CA VAL A 643 37.26 6.83 11.42
C VAL A 643 38.74 6.95 11.08
N GLY A 644 39.20 8.13 10.67
CA GLY A 644 40.60 8.37 10.30
C GLY A 644 41.45 8.92 11.45
N ALA A 645 42.76 8.69 11.38
CA ALA A 645 43.73 9.15 12.39
C ALA A 645 43.92 10.67 12.35
N ASN A 646 44.11 11.23 11.16
CA ASN A 646 44.39 12.67 10.97
C ASN A 646 43.48 13.33 9.93
N GLN A 647 42.44 12.63 9.46
CA GLN A 647 41.51 13.13 8.45
C GLN A 647 40.08 12.67 8.74
N ASN A 648 39.11 13.54 8.48
CA ASN A 648 37.70 13.18 8.51
C ASN A 648 37.38 12.30 7.29
N ILE A 649 36.91 11.07 7.52
CA ILE A 649 36.54 10.10 6.47
C ILE A 649 35.01 9.99 6.39
N ASP A 650 34.38 9.17 7.26
CA ASP A 650 32.92 9.06 7.38
C ASP A 650 32.41 9.77 8.64
N PHE A 651 33.31 10.08 9.57
CA PHE A 651 33.02 10.72 10.84
C PHE A 651 33.88 11.98 11.06
N GLU A 652 33.30 12.94 11.77
CA GLU A 652 33.95 14.15 12.27
C GLU A 652 33.99 14.11 13.80
N GLY A 653 35.21 14.08 14.35
CA GLY A 653 35.46 14.07 15.80
C GLY A 653 35.35 15.46 16.42
N TYR A 654 34.82 15.54 17.63
CA TYR A 654 34.67 16.77 18.40
C TYR A 654 34.89 16.54 19.89
N VAL A 655 35.31 17.60 20.59
CA VAL A 655 35.29 17.71 22.05
C VAL A 655 34.15 18.64 22.46
N GLN A 656 33.43 18.31 23.53
CA GLN A 656 32.35 19.13 24.09
C GLN A 656 32.52 19.25 25.61
N GLU A 657 32.66 20.49 26.08
CA GLU A 657 32.66 20.85 27.51
C GLU A 657 31.21 20.85 28.06
N THR A 658 30.94 20.23 29.21
CA THR A 658 29.64 20.36 29.91
C THR A 658 29.66 21.45 30.99
N TYR A 659 28.51 22.11 31.16
CA TYR A 659 28.38 23.32 31.96
C TYR A 659 28.53 23.06 33.46
N ILE A 660 29.69 23.38 34.03
CA ILE A 660 29.83 23.57 35.49
C ILE A 660 30.00 25.06 35.87
N ASP A 661 30.32 25.98 34.94
CA ASP A 661 30.19 27.43 35.17
C ASP A 661 30.30 28.26 33.87
N TRP A 662 30.04 29.58 33.92
CA TRP A 662 30.07 30.60 32.84
C TRP A 662 31.31 30.67 31.92
N ILE A 663 32.30 29.79 32.10
CA ILE A 663 33.56 29.69 31.35
C ILE A 663 33.58 28.45 30.43
N CYS A 664 32.78 27.41 30.70
CA CYS A 664 32.68 26.18 29.89
C CYS A 664 31.53 26.28 28.84
N GLY A 665 31.62 25.54 27.72
CA GLY A 665 30.51 25.33 26.77
C GLY A 665 30.86 25.35 25.28
N TRP A 666 32.14 25.20 24.92
CA TRP A 666 32.56 25.25 23.51
C TRP A 666 32.71 23.85 22.90
N ARG A 667 32.19 23.67 21.69
CA ARG A 667 32.48 22.50 20.85
C ARG A 667 33.67 22.80 19.94
N ARG A 668 34.70 21.94 19.94
CA ARG A 668 35.95 22.14 19.18
C ARG A 668 36.33 20.88 18.38
N PRO A 669 37.11 21.01 17.30
CA PRO A 669 37.67 19.86 16.59
C PRO A 669 38.51 18.98 17.51
N LEU A 670 38.42 17.65 17.35
CA LEU A 670 39.13 16.67 18.16
C LEU A 670 40.54 16.40 17.60
N PRO A 671 41.63 16.70 18.34
CA PRO A 671 42.98 16.25 17.98
C PRO A 671 43.13 14.74 18.20
N GLY A 672 43.90 14.02 17.40
CA GLY A 672 44.19 12.56 17.57
C GLY A 672 43.26 11.60 16.84
N GLY A 673 42.05 12.03 16.44
CA GLY A 673 41.18 11.26 15.52
C GLY A 673 40.85 9.84 15.99
N SER A 674 41.35 8.81 15.28
CA SER A 674 41.15 7.39 15.63
C SER A 674 42.01 6.90 16.80
N ALA A 675 42.95 7.68 17.33
CA ALA A 675 43.76 7.30 18.50
C ALA A 675 42.89 6.90 19.71
N TYR A 676 41.78 7.60 19.93
CA TYR A 676 40.79 7.25 20.96
C TYR A 676 40.16 5.86 20.79
N PHE A 677 39.98 5.42 19.54
CA PHE A 677 39.48 4.08 19.24
C PHE A 677 40.57 3.04 19.48
N ASN A 678 41.81 3.36 19.12
CA ASN A 678 42.95 2.48 19.39
C ASN A 678 43.13 2.25 20.90
N ILE A 679 43.17 3.31 21.71
CA ILE A 679 43.19 3.22 23.19
C ILE A 679 42.09 2.30 23.70
N ALA A 680 40.85 2.54 23.23
CA ALA A 680 39.70 1.78 23.69
C ALA A 680 39.76 0.30 23.32
N GLU A 681 40.30 -0.02 22.14
CA GLU A 681 40.42 -1.37 21.63
C GLU A 681 41.60 -2.13 22.24
N THR A 682 42.72 -1.45 22.49
CA THR A 682 43.89 -2.02 23.15
C THR A 682 43.57 -2.42 24.58
N ILE A 683 42.91 -1.55 25.35
CA ILE A 683 42.42 -1.87 26.70
C ILE A 683 41.38 -3.00 26.65
N LEU A 684 40.50 -3.01 25.64
CA LEU A 684 39.52 -4.10 25.48
C LEU A 684 40.19 -5.45 25.25
N VAL A 685 41.28 -5.52 24.46
CA VAL A 685 42.05 -6.76 24.28
C VAL A 685 42.62 -7.24 25.61
N GLY A 686 43.23 -6.34 26.39
CA GLY A 686 43.72 -6.66 27.73
C GLY A 686 42.61 -7.14 28.67
N ARG A 687 41.47 -6.45 28.66
CA ARG A 687 40.30 -6.83 29.48
C ARG A 687 39.75 -8.21 29.11
N MET A 688 39.61 -8.50 27.82
CA MET A 688 39.13 -9.80 27.34
C MET A 688 40.09 -10.93 27.71
N TYR A 689 41.39 -10.67 27.69
CA TYR A 689 42.38 -11.63 28.15
C TYR A 689 42.23 -11.90 29.65
N ALA A 690 42.17 -10.85 30.47
CA ALA A 690 41.97 -11.00 31.90
C ALA A 690 40.68 -11.77 32.20
N ASP A 691 39.52 -11.36 31.66
CA ASP A 691 38.24 -12.05 31.86
C ASP A 691 38.29 -13.55 31.50
N ALA A 692 39.17 -13.97 30.58
CA ALA A 692 39.33 -15.36 30.14
C ALA A 692 40.26 -16.21 31.04
N HIS A 693 41.19 -15.60 31.78
CA HIS A 693 42.24 -16.31 32.54
C HIS A 693 42.07 -16.20 34.07
N ARG A 694 41.10 -15.39 34.54
CA ARG A 694 40.74 -15.26 35.96
C ARG A 694 40.21 -16.56 36.57
N ASP A 695 40.36 -16.70 37.89
CA ASP A 695 39.83 -17.85 38.59
C ASP A 695 38.30 -17.73 38.75
N ILE A 696 37.60 -18.79 38.39
CA ILE A 696 36.13 -18.81 38.45
C ILE A 696 35.61 -18.79 39.90
N SER A 697 36.46 -19.03 40.90
CA SER A 697 36.07 -18.92 42.31
C SER A 697 35.97 -17.48 42.81
N GLU A 698 36.56 -16.52 42.11
CA GLU A 698 36.61 -15.11 42.53
C GLU A 698 35.39 -14.30 42.05
N SER A 699 35.13 -13.16 42.70
CA SER A 699 33.88 -12.41 42.55
C SER A 699 34.00 -10.89 42.48
N ASP A 700 35.21 -10.38 42.70
CA ASP A 700 35.66 -9.03 42.35
C ASP A 700 35.61 -8.81 40.83
N SER A 701 35.59 -7.54 40.42
CA SER A 701 35.27 -7.12 39.06
C SER A 701 36.22 -6.02 38.64
N ILE A 702 36.87 -6.16 37.47
CA ILE A 702 37.86 -5.23 36.88
C ILE A 702 37.30 -3.83 36.49
N GLY A 703 36.07 -3.51 36.90
CA GLY A 703 35.48 -2.19 36.64
C GLY A 703 35.52 -1.72 35.18
N ARG A 704 35.62 -0.40 34.99
CA ARG A 704 35.89 0.27 33.71
C ARG A 704 36.89 1.37 34.00
N VAL A 705 38.06 1.33 33.37
CA VAL A 705 39.10 2.35 33.57
C VAL A 705 38.77 3.63 32.82
N SER A 706 39.06 4.79 33.43
CA SER A 706 39.01 6.09 32.75
C SER A 706 40.35 6.42 32.12
N VAL A 707 40.35 7.09 30.97
CA VAL A 707 41.58 7.48 30.27
C VAL A 707 41.50 8.94 29.85
N ALA A 708 42.49 9.73 30.27
CA ALA A 708 42.71 11.11 29.85
C ALA A 708 43.72 11.17 28.71
N TYR A 709 43.29 11.71 27.56
CA TYR A 709 44.15 11.90 26.38
C TYR A 709 43.66 13.08 25.51
N PRO A 710 44.56 13.94 24.95
CA PRO A 710 46.02 13.87 24.97
C PRO A 710 46.72 14.82 25.97
N ASP A 711 45.96 15.53 26.83
CA ASP A 711 46.44 16.62 27.69
C ASP A 711 46.01 16.35 29.14
N SER A 712 46.97 16.25 30.07
CA SER A 712 46.76 15.84 31.47
C SER A 712 46.91 17.00 32.46
N GLY A 713 46.03 18.00 32.35
CA GLY A 713 45.83 19.02 33.39
C GLY A 713 47.03 19.93 33.75
N PRO A 714 46.87 20.85 34.73
CA PRO A 714 47.86 21.89 35.04
C PRO A 714 49.09 21.40 35.83
N PHE A 715 49.18 20.11 36.14
CA PHE A 715 50.29 19.48 36.87
C PHE A 715 51.18 18.65 35.94
N ASP A 716 51.51 19.21 34.77
CA ASP A 716 52.53 18.69 33.84
C ASP A 716 53.91 18.72 34.52
N PHE A 717 54.19 17.72 35.35
CA PHE A 717 55.50 17.45 35.96
C PHE A 717 56.46 16.76 34.96
N GLY A 718 56.12 16.68 33.67
CA GLY A 718 56.95 16.04 32.66
C GLY A 718 57.04 14.51 32.77
N ALA A 719 56.07 13.86 33.42
CA ALA A 719 55.94 12.41 33.45
C ALA A 719 55.18 11.92 32.18
N PRO A 720 55.70 10.90 31.46
CA PRO A 720 55.25 10.55 30.10
C PRO A 720 53.98 9.65 30.02
N ALA A 721 53.57 8.99 31.09
CA ALA A 721 52.30 8.27 31.26
C ALA A 721 52.25 7.79 32.72
N TRP A 722 51.06 7.66 33.31
CA TRP A 722 50.88 7.09 34.65
C TRP A 722 49.40 6.75 34.92
N GLU A 723 49.16 5.70 35.67
CA GLU A 723 47.89 5.38 36.33
C GLU A 723 47.77 6.17 37.65
N ASN A 724 46.57 6.67 37.94
CA ASN A 724 46.26 7.40 39.16
C ASN A 724 45.20 6.64 39.99
N PRO A 725 45.64 5.88 41.01
CA PRO A 725 44.80 5.01 41.81
C PRO A 725 43.65 5.72 42.50
N PHE A 726 43.88 7.00 42.84
CA PHE A 726 42.92 7.82 43.58
C PHE A 726 41.69 8.16 42.75
N TYR A 727 41.81 8.14 41.42
CA TYR A 727 40.76 8.52 40.48
C TYR A 727 40.37 7.39 39.52
N ASP A 728 41.03 6.21 39.57
CA ASP A 728 40.79 5.11 38.63
C ASP A 728 40.91 5.62 37.18
N GLU A 729 42.08 6.23 36.90
CA GLU A 729 42.32 7.02 35.70
C GLU A 729 43.75 6.86 35.16
N ILE A 730 43.86 6.46 33.89
CA ILE A 730 45.11 6.42 33.13
C ILE A 730 45.34 7.76 32.43
N TYR A 731 46.51 8.36 32.64
CA TYR A 731 46.96 9.53 31.90
C TYR A 731 47.94 9.14 30.79
N LEU A 732 47.58 9.45 29.55
CA LEU A 732 48.44 9.21 28.37
C LEU A 732 48.97 10.53 27.80
N THR A 733 50.10 11.01 28.35
CA THR A 733 50.73 12.29 27.94
C THR A 733 52.16 12.08 27.48
N GLY A 734 52.38 11.95 26.17
CA GLY A 734 53.74 11.69 25.66
C GLY A 734 54.74 12.81 25.97
N PRO A 735 56.05 12.53 25.94
CA PRO A 735 57.07 13.56 26.19
C PRO A 735 56.98 14.68 25.15
N ARG A 736 57.35 15.89 25.55
CA ARG A 736 57.41 17.04 24.65
C ARG A 736 58.55 16.88 23.64
N GLU A 737 58.21 16.72 22.37
CA GLU A 737 59.13 16.66 21.24
C GLU A 737 59.18 18.00 20.47
N ALA A 738 60.08 18.10 19.48
CA ALA A 738 60.31 19.31 18.70
C ALA A 738 59.07 19.84 17.94
N ASN A 739 58.08 18.97 17.70
CA ASN A 739 56.87 19.27 16.92
C ASN A 739 55.56 19.16 17.71
N GLY A 740 55.61 19.00 19.04
CA GLY A 740 54.44 18.74 19.88
C GLY A 740 54.73 17.64 20.91
N TYR A 741 53.73 17.25 21.70
CA TYR A 741 53.83 16.05 22.54
C TYR A 741 53.76 14.79 21.65
N ARG A 742 54.53 13.75 21.98
CA ARG A 742 54.43 12.44 21.31
C ARG A 742 53.01 11.89 21.48
N ASP A 743 52.43 11.39 20.40
CA ASP A 743 51.09 10.80 20.44
C ASP A 743 51.16 9.38 21.00
N LEU A 744 50.77 9.21 22.28
CA LEU A 744 50.75 7.90 22.92
C LEU A 744 49.50 7.07 22.63
N GLY A 745 48.49 7.65 21.98
CA GLY A 745 47.22 6.96 21.72
C GLY A 745 47.32 5.83 20.70
N PHE A 746 48.47 5.68 20.05
CA PHE A 746 48.79 4.59 19.13
C PHE A 746 49.94 3.68 19.62
N VAL A 747 50.35 3.82 20.88
CA VAL A 747 51.44 3.04 21.45
C VAL A 747 50.84 1.93 22.32
N ASP A 748 50.48 0.82 21.69
CA ASP A 748 49.69 -0.24 22.34
C ASP A 748 50.37 -0.83 23.58
N GLN A 749 51.70 -0.92 23.55
CA GLN A 749 52.50 -1.35 24.70
C GLN A 749 52.25 -0.48 25.94
N ILE A 750 52.35 0.84 25.80
CA ILE A 750 52.19 1.77 26.91
C ILE A 750 50.75 1.75 27.41
N ILE A 751 49.79 1.70 26.49
CA ILE A 751 48.36 1.62 26.85
C ILE A 751 48.08 0.37 27.68
N LEU A 752 48.64 -0.79 27.30
CA LEU A 752 48.47 -2.03 28.06
C LEU A 752 49.24 -2.02 29.39
N HIS A 753 50.41 -1.40 29.44
CA HIS A 753 51.18 -1.26 30.68
C HIS A 753 50.38 -0.50 31.73
N GLU A 754 49.89 0.69 31.39
CA GLU A 754 49.09 1.48 32.33
C GLU A 754 47.74 0.81 32.67
N TYR A 755 47.16 0.04 31.74
CA TYR A 755 45.96 -0.75 32.04
C TYR A 755 46.25 -1.93 32.97
N ALA A 756 47.46 -2.49 32.94
CA ALA A 756 47.84 -3.57 33.83
C ALA A 756 47.94 -3.09 35.28
N HIS A 757 48.31 -1.83 35.50
CA HIS A 757 48.23 -1.18 36.81
C HIS A 757 46.79 -1.14 37.32
N HIS A 758 45.86 -0.61 36.52
CA HIS A 758 44.43 -0.66 36.84
C HIS A 758 43.94 -2.09 37.12
N LEU A 759 44.34 -3.05 36.28
CA LEU A 759 43.98 -4.45 36.45
C LEU A 759 44.47 -4.97 37.79
N SER A 760 45.73 -4.70 38.13
CA SER A 760 46.32 -5.11 39.40
C SER A 760 45.55 -4.55 40.58
N GLU A 761 45.13 -3.28 40.57
CA GLU A 761 44.36 -2.72 41.69
C GLU A 761 42.98 -3.36 41.86
N GLU A 762 42.32 -3.73 40.76
CA GLU A 762 40.97 -4.27 40.81
C GLU A 762 40.91 -5.76 41.16
N ILE A 763 41.97 -6.52 40.90
CA ILE A 763 42.02 -7.98 41.14
C ILE A 763 43.07 -8.42 42.16
N SER A 764 43.87 -7.49 42.66
CA SER A 764 44.81 -7.71 43.76
C SER A 764 44.86 -6.46 44.65
N GLU A 765 44.55 -6.59 45.93
CA GLU A 765 44.64 -5.48 46.88
C GLU A 765 46.09 -4.95 47.03
N ASN A 766 46.35 -3.71 46.59
CA ASN A 766 47.68 -3.05 46.61
C ASN A 766 47.81 -1.99 47.73
N ASP A 767 49.02 -1.78 48.28
CA ASP A 767 49.34 -0.66 49.18
C ASP A 767 49.99 0.49 48.39
N TRP A 768 49.30 1.64 48.35
CA TRP A 768 49.59 2.83 47.55
C TRP A 768 51.02 3.39 47.68
N ALA A 769 51.68 3.66 46.54
CA ALA A 769 53.07 4.09 46.49
C ALA A 769 53.37 5.10 45.35
N LEU A 770 53.65 6.37 45.68
CA LEU A 770 54.12 7.37 44.71
C LEU A 770 55.66 7.35 44.59
N ALA A 771 56.19 6.83 43.47
CA ALA A 771 57.60 6.88 43.13
C ALA A 771 57.81 7.28 41.65
N ILE A 772 58.95 7.92 41.36
CA ILE A 772 59.36 8.26 39.98
C ILE A 772 60.31 7.15 39.52
N HIS A 773 59.97 6.41 38.46
CA HIS A 773 60.87 5.42 37.88
C HIS A 773 61.40 5.87 36.51
N HIS A 774 62.72 5.81 36.37
CA HIS A 774 63.35 5.49 35.09
C HIS A 774 63.98 4.11 35.27
N LYS A 775 64.09 3.35 34.17
CA LYS A 775 64.67 2.00 33.96
C LYS A 775 65.80 1.50 34.88
N CYS A 776 66.36 2.32 35.76
CA CYS A 776 67.43 2.03 36.71
C CYS A 776 67.31 2.66 38.12
N PHE A 777 66.20 3.29 38.52
CA PHE A 777 66.16 4.07 39.77
C PHE A 777 64.79 4.16 40.42
N CYS A 778 64.66 3.61 41.64
CA CYS A 778 63.54 3.88 42.55
C CYS A 778 64.04 4.78 43.70
N ALA A 779 63.33 5.88 43.98
CA ALA A 779 63.68 6.76 45.09
C ALA A 779 62.46 7.18 45.89
N THR A 780 62.06 6.34 46.85
CA THR A 780 61.37 6.71 48.10
C THR A 780 61.21 5.49 49.01
N GLY A 781 60.85 5.71 50.28
CA GLY A 781 60.92 4.73 51.38
C GLY A 781 59.80 3.69 51.44
N LEU A 782 59.60 2.97 50.34
CA LEU A 782 58.66 1.84 50.18
C LEU A 782 59.38 0.48 50.36
N ASP A 783 58.64 -0.63 50.45
CA ASP A 783 59.22 -1.97 50.25
C ASP A 783 59.58 -2.13 48.77
N PRO A 784 60.87 -2.26 48.42
CA PRO A 784 61.28 -2.40 47.03
C PRO A 784 60.69 -3.64 46.33
N GLY A 785 60.34 -4.70 47.07
CA GLY A 785 59.78 -5.94 46.53
C GLY A 785 58.38 -5.80 45.95
N GLU A 786 57.49 -5.10 46.66
CA GLU A 786 56.09 -4.88 46.29
C GLU A 786 55.98 -3.97 45.06
N PHE A 787 56.68 -2.83 45.10
CA PHE A 787 56.73 -1.88 43.99
C PHE A 787 57.23 -2.55 42.70
N ALA A 788 58.17 -3.47 42.85
CA ALA A 788 58.75 -4.15 41.72
C ALA A 788 57.87 -5.23 41.11
N TRP A 789 57.05 -5.88 41.92
CA TRP A 789 56.03 -6.78 41.41
C TRP A 789 55.01 -6.01 40.56
N PHE A 790 54.55 -4.86 41.04
CA PHE A 790 53.54 -4.02 40.38
C PHE A 790 53.97 -3.59 38.96
N GLU A 791 55.11 -2.92 38.83
CA GLU A 791 55.65 -2.50 37.52
C GLU A 791 56.14 -3.70 36.68
N GLY A 792 56.70 -4.74 37.32
CA GLY A 792 57.16 -5.94 36.64
C GLY A 792 56.04 -6.76 35.99
N PHE A 793 54.90 -6.87 36.68
CA PHE A 793 53.68 -7.50 36.17
C PHE A 793 53.08 -6.69 35.03
N ALA A 794 53.02 -5.36 35.15
CA ALA A 794 52.51 -4.49 34.10
C ALA A 794 53.31 -4.60 32.80
N GLU A 795 54.64 -4.63 32.92
CA GLU A 795 55.52 -4.83 31.78
C GLU A 795 55.36 -6.23 31.17
N TYR A 796 55.26 -7.29 32.00
CA TYR A 796 55.00 -8.66 31.55
C TYR A 796 53.69 -8.78 30.78
N PHE A 797 52.61 -8.23 31.32
CA PHE A 797 51.27 -8.32 30.75
C PHE A 797 51.20 -7.66 29.37
N SER A 798 51.75 -6.44 29.25
CA SER A 798 51.77 -5.72 27.98
C SER A 798 52.56 -6.47 26.91
N HIS A 799 53.72 -7.06 27.27
CA HIS A 799 54.56 -7.83 26.36
C HIS A 799 53.92 -9.15 25.92
N LEU A 800 53.32 -9.90 26.85
CA LEU A 800 52.63 -11.15 26.53
C LEU A 800 51.53 -10.92 25.50
N LEU A 801 50.70 -9.90 25.68
CA LEU A 801 49.60 -9.61 24.76
C LEU A 801 50.07 -9.13 23.40
N LEU A 802 51.10 -8.27 23.36
CA LEU A 802 51.71 -7.85 22.10
C LEU A 802 52.22 -9.05 21.30
N TYR A 803 52.81 -10.04 21.98
CA TYR A 803 53.24 -11.27 21.34
C TYR A 803 52.06 -12.07 20.80
N LEU A 804 51.07 -12.38 21.65
CA LEU A 804 49.89 -13.19 21.28
C LEU A 804 49.11 -12.59 20.12
N HIS A 805 49.13 -11.25 19.99
CA HIS A 805 48.41 -10.50 18.99
C HIS A 805 49.32 -9.73 18.02
N SER A 806 50.53 -10.24 17.75
CA SER A 806 51.50 -9.59 16.85
C SER A 806 51.21 -9.79 15.35
N ASP A 807 50.40 -10.79 14.98
CA ASP A 807 50.01 -11.01 13.59
C ASP A 807 48.97 -9.98 13.15
N ARG A 808 49.28 -9.21 12.09
CA ARG A 808 48.35 -8.27 11.45
C ARG A 808 47.06 -8.92 10.92
N SER A 809 47.04 -10.23 10.74
CA SER A 809 45.84 -10.96 10.36
C SER A 809 44.92 -11.28 11.54
N ASP A 810 45.40 -11.13 12.78
CA ASP A 810 44.62 -11.29 14.00
C ASP A 810 43.59 -10.15 14.13
N PRO A 811 42.30 -10.45 14.35
CA PRO A 811 41.30 -9.43 14.67
C PRO A 811 41.61 -8.62 15.95
N HIS A 812 42.46 -9.10 16.86
CA HIS A 812 42.95 -8.42 18.06
C HIS A 812 44.35 -7.81 17.88
N TYR A 813 44.87 -7.70 16.65
CA TYR A 813 46.22 -7.21 16.37
C TYR A 813 46.61 -5.98 17.21
N LEU A 814 47.77 -6.05 17.85
CA LEU A 814 48.39 -4.98 18.61
C LEU A 814 49.72 -4.58 17.94
N SER A 815 49.91 -3.28 17.77
CA SER A 815 51.06 -2.69 17.12
C SER A 815 52.24 -2.51 18.08
N GLN A 816 53.43 -2.86 17.61
CA GLN A 816 54.66 -2.76 18.39
C GLN A 816 55.53 -1.59 17.89
N GLU A 817 55.94 -0.69 18.79
CA GLU A 817 56.81 0.44 18.43
C GLU A 817 58.31 0.15 18.55
N SER A 818 58.73 -0.76 19.44
CA SER A 818 60.11 -1.28 19.51
C SER A 818 60.17 -2.63 20.21
N ALA A 819 60.63 -3.67 19.51
CA ALA A 819 60.87 -4.99 20.07
C ALA A 819 62.20 -5.03 20.82
N ASP A 820 62.24 -4.46 22.02
CA ASP A 820 63.37 -4.67 22.94
C ASP A 820 63.13 -5.92 23.83
N PHE A 821 62.40 -6.94 23.32
CA PHE A 821 62.12 -8.20 24.02
C PHE A 821 63.38 -8.85 24.61
N GLU A 822 64.48 -8.85 23.85
CA GLU A 822 65.79 -9.37 24.26
C GLU A 822 66.32 -8.72 25.55
N TRP A 823 66.00 -7.45 25.82
CA TRP A 823 66.42 -6.73 27.02
C TRP A 823 65.56 -7.02 28.26
N TYR A 824 64.30 -7.43 28.06
CA TYR A 824 63.38 -7.73 29.15
C TYR A 824 63.51 -9.18 29.64
N GLU A 825 63.96 -10.09 28.77
CA GLU A 825 64.32 -11.46 29.15
C GLU A 825 65.75 -11.51 29.74
N THR A 826 66.67 -10.66 29.27
CA THR A 826 68.06 -10.62 29.77
C THR A 826 68.49 -9.25 30.32
N PRO A 827 67.87 -8.73 31.39
CA PRO A 827 68.17 -7.37 31.88
C PRO A 827 69.61 -7.25 32.39
N LEU A 828 70.51 -6.60 31.63
CA LEU A 828 71.91 -6.31 32.01
C LEU A 828 72.08 -4.87 32.49
N CYS A 829 72.66 -4.68 33.68
CA CYS A 829 72.96 -3.35 34.23
C CYS A 829 74.42 -3.20 34.71
N ASP A 830 75.04 -2.07 34.34
CA ASP A 830 76.46 -1.77 34.57
C ASP A 830 76.73 -1.38 36.04
N GLY A 831 76.86 -2.38 36.93
CA GLY A 831 77.65 -2.40 38.18
C GLY A 831 77.61 -1.28 39.24
N ASN A 832 76.86 -0.18 39.10
CA ASN A 832 77.01 1.01 39.96
C ASN A 832 75.70 1.70 40.38
N VAL A 833 74.52 1.06 40.26
CA VAL A 833 73.26 1.67 40.68
C VAL A 833 72.50 0.72 41.62
N PRO A 834 72.23 1.10 42.89
CA PRO A 834 71.33 0.38 43.78
C PRO A 834 69.88 0.77 43.43
N GLY A 835 69.06 -0.22 43.07
CA GLY A 835 67.68 -0.02 42.62
C GLY A 835 67.33 -0.75 41.31
N LEU A 836 68.30 -1.47 40.74
CA LEU A 836 68.12 -2.34 39.59
C LEU A 836 68.03 -3.80 40.03
N LEU A 837 67.04 -4.53 39.50
CA LEU A 837 66.77 -5.98 39.65
C LEU A 837 65.59 -6.38 40.55
N GLN A 838 64.46 -5.68 40.49
CA GLN A 838 63.22 -6.35 40.90
C GLN A 838 62.15 -6.27 39.79
N GLU A 839 61.86 -5.13 39.15
CA GLU A 839 60.81 -5.03 38.10
C GLU A 839 61.11 -5.86 36.85
N GLY A 840 62.17 -5.52 36.11
CA GLY A 840 62.59 -6.28 34.94
C GLY A 840 63.00 -7.72 35.26
N GLY A 841 63.40 -7.99 36.51
CA GLY A 841 63.65 -9.36 36.98
C GLY A 841 62.36 -10.16 37.20
N VAL A 842 61.30 -9.51 37.69
CA VAL A 842 59.95 -10.08 37.78
C VAL A 842 59.39 -10.28 36.37
N THR A 843 59.54 -9.30 35.48
CA THR A 843 59.11 -9.42 34.06
C THR A 843 59.80 -10.60 33.37
N ALA A 844 61.14 -10.69 33.44
CA ALA A 844 61.89 -11.82 32.89
C ALA A 844 61.40 -13.15 33.47
N PHE A 845 61.32 -13.23 34.81
CA PHE A 845 60.86 -14.42 35.52
C PHE A 845 59.45 -14.88 35.07
N LEU A 846 58.52 -13.93 34.86
CA LEU A 846 57.16 -14.25 34.41
C LEU A 846 57.12 -14.61 32.92
N LEU A 847 57.95 -13.98 32.08
CA LEU A 847 58.09 -14.35 30.66
C LEU A 847 58.64 -15.77 30.51
N ASP A 848 59.66 -16.16 31.27
CA ASP A 848 60.27 -17.50 31.26
C ASP A 848 59.31 -18.64 31.65
N LEU A 849 58.20 -18.31 32.31
CA LEU A 849 57.14 -19.26 32.65
C LEU A 849 56.17 -19.50 31.50
N VAL A 850 56.12 -18.61 30.51
CA VAL A 850 55.10 -18.60 29.45
C VAL A 850 55.68 -18.76 28.05
N ASP A 851 56.88 -18.26 27.80
CA ASP A 851 57.49 -18.24 26.49
C ASP A 851 58.09 -19.61 26.10
N ASP A 852 58.32 -19.78 24.79
CA ASP A 852 59.06 -20.93 24.24
C ASP A 852 59.78 -20.39 23.00
N PRO A 853 61.11 -20.29 22.98
CA PRO A 853 61.88 -19.67 21.88
C PRO A 853 61.71 -20.38 20.53
N ARG A 854 61.08 -21.57 20.50
CA ARG A 854 60.72 -22.27 19.24
C ARG A 854 59.43 -21.73 18.61
N THR A 855 58.54 -21.18 19.42
CA THR A 855 57.27 -20.58 18.99
C THR A 855 57.26 -19.06 19.14
N PHE A 856 58.13 -18.53 19.98
CA PHE A 856 58.30 -17.11 20.31
C PHE A 856 59.55 -16.58 19.60
N GLU A 857 59.37 -15.98 18.42
CA GLU A 857 60.49 -15.61 17.52
C GLU A 857 61.47 -14.58 18.11
N TRP A 858 61.05 -13.83 19.13
CA TRP A 858 61.83 -12.77 19.77
C TRP A 858 62.35 -13.14 21.16
N SER A 859 62.09 -14.36 21.62
CA SER A 859 62.57 -14.86 22.91
C SER A 859 64.02 -15.35 22.76
N VAL A 860 64.84 -14.97 23.73
CA VAL A 860 66.23 -15.38 23.88
C VAL A 860 66.23 -16.82 24.33
N SER A 861 66.96 -17.67 23.62
CA SER A 861 67.09 -19.05 24.07
C SER A 861 68.05 -19.14 25.26
N GLU A 862 67.53 -19.47 26.42
CA GLU A 862 68.24 -19.57 27.69
C GLU A 862 68.12 -20.98 28.31
N ASP A 863 68.83 -21.24 29.40
CA ASP A 863 68.87 -22.57 30.01
C ASP A 863 67.54 -22.94 30.72
N PHE A 864 66.63 -21.96 30.86
CA PHE A 864 65.40 -22.02 31.65
C PHE A 864 64.08 -22.09 30.85
N ASP A 865 64.11 -21.98 29.51
CA ASP A 865 62.96 -22.15 28.58
C ASP A 865 62.48 -23.62 28.45
N ARG A 866 62.56 -24.35 29.56
CA ARG A 866 62.06 -25.72 29.72
C ARG A 866 60.61 -25.74 30.20
N ILE A 867 60.11 -24.58 30.60
CA ILE A 867 58.75 -24.30 31.07
C ILE A 867 58.12 -23.35 30.06
N SER A 868 56.83 -23.50 29.77
CA SER A 868 56.11 -22.63 28.84
C SER A 868 54.60 -22.77 29.07
N GLY A 869 53.81 -21.76 28.69
CA GLY A 869 52.33 -21.80 28.73
C GLY A 869 51.74 -21.87 30.14
N LEU A 870 52.37 -21.23 31.13
CA LEU A 870 51.85 -21.12 32.50
C LEU A 870 51.14 -19.78 32.75
N ASP A 871 50.80 -19.03 31.72
CA ASP A 871 50.11 -17.74 31.76
C ASP A 871 48.78 -17.83 32.53
N ASP A 872 48.01 -18.89 32.29
CA ASP A 872 46.78 -19.24 32.98
C ASP A 872 46.99 -19.46 34.49
N MET A 873 48.15 -19.98 34.90
CA MET A 873 48.49 -20.21 36.30
C MET A 873 49.00 -18.93 36.97
N ILE A 874 49.82 -18.13 36.27
CA ILE A 874 50.27 -16.80 36.73
C ILE A 874 49.06 -15.94 37.06
N PHE A 875 48.10 -15.85 36.12
CA PHE A 875 46.89 -15.05 36.28
C PHE A 875 46.02 -15.51 37.46
N LYS A 876 45.80 -16.82 37.62
CA LYS A 876 44.96 -17.31 38.73
C LYS A 876 45.62 -17.12 40.09
N ILE A 877 46.95 -17.25 40.21
CA ILE A 877 47.64 -16.97 41.48
C ILE A 877 47.47 -15.49 41.83
N PHE A 878 47.69 -14.62 40.84
CA PHE A 878 47.53 -13.18 41.00
C PHE A 878 46.12 -12.80 41.46
N ASP A 879 45.09 -13.38 40.83
CA ASP A 879 43.66 -13.09 41.07
C ASP A 879 43.11 -13.65 42.39
N THR A 880 43.70 -14.69 42.98
CA THR A 880 43.11 -15.42 44.15
C THR A 880 43.90 -15.33 45.44
N GLU A 881 45.21 -15.08 45.36
CA GLU A 881 46.12 -15.20 46.51
C GLU A 881 46.88 -13.94 46.82
N MET A 882 46.94 -13.03 45.85
CA MET A 882 47.60 -11.74 45.99
C MET A 882 46.57 -10.65 46.34
N ASP A 883 45.37 -11.05 46.76
CA ASP A 883 44.32 -10.20 47.32
C ASP A 883 44.51 -10.05 48.85
N ASN A 884 45.46 -9.19 49.26
CA ASN A 884 45.82 -9.01 50.67
C ASN A 884 45.96 -7.54 51.10
N VAL A 885 44.94 -6.97 51.76
CA VAL A 885 44.92 -5.60 52.31
C VAL A 885 46.11 -5.25 53.25
N ILE A 886 46.87 -6.23 53.76
CA ILE A 886 47.86 -6.02 54.84
C ILE A 886 49.31 -6.01 54.33
N ASP A 887 49.60 -6.67 53.20
CA ASP A 887 50.94 -6.84 52.62
C ASP A 887 50.75 -6.91 51.11
N ALA A 888 51.34 -5.97 50.36
CA ALA A 888 51.09 -5.89 48.93
C ALA A 888 51.80 -7.04 48.19
N PRO A 889 51.31 -7.44 47.01
CA PRO A 889 51.85 -8.56 46.26
C PRO A 889 53.35 -8.48 46.01
N ASP A 890 54.09 -9.56 46.33
CA ASP A 890 55.50 -9.69 45.96
C ASP A 890 55.84 -11.06 45.33
N ILE A 891 57.04 -11.16 44.76
CA ILE A 891 57.53 -12.39 44.12
C ILE A 891 57.65 -13.58 45.11
N PHE A 892 57.86 -13.34 46.40
CA PHE A 892 57.98 -14.39 47.40
C PHE A 892 56.61 -15.01 47.69
N GLU A 893 55.58 -14.18 47.83
CA GLU A 893 54.18 -14.58 47.95
C GLU A 893 53.71 -15.32 46.70
N PHE A 894 54.02 -14.81 45.51
CA PHE A 894 53.68 -15.48 44.24
C PHE A 894 54.23 -16.92 44.19
N MET A 895 55.45 -17.12 44.70
CA MET A 895 56.13 -18.41 44.67
C MET A 895 55.69 -19.37 45.78
N ASN A 896 55.52 -18.86 47.00
CA ASN A 896 55.45 -19.65 48.23
C ASN A 896 54.21 -19.38 49.10
N GLY A 897 53.27 -18.54 48.65
CA GLY A 897 52.01 -18.22 49.32
C GLY A 897 51.11 -19.43 49.56
N GLY A 898 49.90 -19.18 50.10
CA GLY A 898 48.97 -20.23 50.53
C GLY A 898 48.75 -21.33 49.49
N ASP A 899 48.57 -20.91 48.24
CA ASP A 899 48.43 -21.74 47.06
C ASP A 899 49.40 -21.33 45.89
N GLY A 900 50.52 -20.68 46.21
CA GLY A 900 51.42 -20.05 45.24
C GLY A 900 52.00 -21.01 44.20
N LEU A 901 52.81 -20.50 43.25
CA LEU A 901 53.26 -21.19 42.04
C LEU A 901 53.72 -22.63 42.28
N ILE A 902 54.52 -22.87 43.32
CA ILE A 902 55.03 -24.21 43.66
C ILE A 902 53.90 -25.14 44.17
N ALA A 903 52.97 -24.61 44.97
CA ALA A 903 51.86 -25.37 45.53
C ALA A 903 50.83 -25.74 44.46
N ARG A 904 50.44 -24.81 43.58
CA ARG A 904 49.60 -25.08 42.40
C ARG A 904 50.25 -26.04 41.43
N ALA A 905 51.53 -25.82 41.07
CA ALA A 905 52.25 -26.71 40.17
C ALA A 905 52.20 -28.18 40.65
N ARG A 906 52.37 -28.41 41.96
CA ARG A 906 52.27 -29.74 42.59
C ARG A 906 50.86 -30.34 42.53
N ARG A 907 49.81 -29.53 42.74
CA ARG A 907 48.43 -30.04 42.74
C ARG A 907 47.91 -30.34 41.34
N GLU A 908 48.24 -29.49 40.38
CA GLU A 908 47.79 -29.63 38.99
C GLU A 908 48.63 -30.62 38.18
N GLY A 909 49.73 -31.12 38.75
CA GLY A 909 50.51 -32.22 38.19
C GLY A 909 51.54 -31.80 37.15
N TYR A 910 52.04 -30.56 37.24
CA TYR A 910 53.10 -30.06 36.37
C TYR A 910 54.45 -30.71 36.72
N PRO A 911 55.19 -31.27 35.75
CA PRO A 911 56.40 -32.06 35.99
C PRO A 911 57.66 -31.22 36.31
N SER A 912 57.58 -29.90 36.34
CA SER A 912 58.71 -28.95 36.29
C SER A 912 59.03 -28.24 37.62
N GLU A 913 58.62 -28.76 38.79
CA GLU A 913 58.90 -28.11 40.08
C GLU A 913 60.41 -27.81 40.29
N ASP A 914 61.28 -28.74 39.89
CA ASP A 914 62.73 -28.56 39.97
C ASP A 914 63.23 -27.43 39.04
N ASP A 915 62.59 -27.25 37.88
CA ASP A 915 62.89 -26.18 36.92
C ASP A 915 62.34 -24.83 37.43
N ILE A 916 61.14 -24.79 38.04
CA ILE A 916 60.57 -23.59 38.69
C ILE A 916 61.47 -23.13 39.84
N MET A 917 61.96 -24.08 40.66
CA MET A 917 62.89 -23.78 41.74
C MET A 917 64.28 -23.37 41.24
N LEU A 918 64.69 -23.83 40.05
CA LEU A 918 65.93 -23.39 39.40
C LEU A 918 65.79 -21.95 38.93
N LEU A 919 64.68 -21.62 38.27
CA LEU A 919 64.33 -20.28 37.81
C LEU A 919 64.27 -19.29 38.99
N TYR A 920 63.58 -19.64 40.07
CA TYR A 920 63.52 -18.78 41.26
C TYR A 920 64.88 -18.57 41.93
N ARG A 921 65.74 -19.60 41.95
CA ARG A 921 67.13 -19.43 42.43
C ARG A 921 67.99 -18.60 41.49
N HIS A 922 67.64 -18.50 40.21
CA HIS A 922 68.29 -17.62 39.26
C HIS A 922 67.88 -16.18 39.54
N TYR A 923 66.58 -15.91 39.66
CA TYR A 923 66.04 -14.62 40.08
C TYR A 923 66.65 -14.12 41.41
N GLN A 924 66.84 -15.00 42.40
CA GLN A 924 67.45 -14.66 43.69
C GLN A 924 68.96 -14.33 43.65
N ARG A 925 69.67 -14.65 42.56
CA ARG A 925 71.12 -14.50 42.44
C ARG A 925 71.49 -13.22 41.72
#